data_AF-A0A9P0P406-F1
#
_entry.id   AF-A0A9P0P406-F1
#
_cell.length_a   1.000
_cell.length_b   1.000
_cell.length_c   1.000
_cell.angle_alpha   90.00
_cell.angle_beta   90.00
_cell.angle_gamma   90.00
#
_symmetry.space_group_name_H-M   'P 1'
#
loop_
_entity.id
_entity.type
_entity.pdbx_description
1 polymer ?
#
loop_
_entity_poly.entity_id
_entity_poly.type
_entity_poly.pdbx_seq_one_letter_code
_entity_poly.pdbx_strand_id
1 'polypeptide(L)'
;MVGKSKSGEKSSTERSKSPGRPKSPSRNKSPGRPPKSPPKAKKDVPKRPGTPTRLVSRTKSPARPKTSSPPTTSTPIQVPKKRSPIRKSPSRGGGKESEEKDLRPRRQKTYIDTDTDSDTQEIVPEVKEKPKAAVRGRARKMDKESDIDEKLELKKAIAAAAAAEARDVTRAAAAASYSIVRRLTRSSQSRESSDKVAAKKFNPVIISKKIGDFSDEDDIREVAKDDTLTKHVEFGGALGSVIASLFIPVSVVGLYVWCGEDKCVFTGISDLQKYKRLSTYFDLKSALGLLAYFTILSLLSAFPYGGKKVAAQPSKQGKFVYVMNGLLSALVMFSICAGLEFYRIPVADYIIRHQFQLLISSICFAAIVSILLYVRSFYVPVSTLNSFAVGRNKYYAFFMGREINPRLYGVVDLKIVFFRAFLIGAALIDFVYLYKSLDLTAMRNVTAEFDPKKMNLQPTLITYVLLHFIYLLDPLIWESGWTTQFTAQQEGFGYLLTMVYATVPFFYGTIVKYIIEHGVQLEVWKLVVLTLVFIAGSVLCRGSNNQKDAFRKNPYSPTLSHLETIPTSQGKKLLASGFWGFVRHPNYLGDILVHLSLLPFVLCAPPALVVVQTVVLLLYRTYRDNNRCKIKYGAGWDRYCQKVRYAIIPKVY
;
A
#
# COMPACT_ATOMS: atom_id res chain seq x y z
N MET A 1 9.15 59.23 -40.70
CA MET A 1 10.14 59.66 -41.72
C MET A 1 11.15 60.57 -41.04
N VAL A 2 12.45 60.49 -41.39
CA VAL A 2 13.56 61.45 -41.12
C VAL A 2 13.78 61.87 -39.64
N GLY A 3 14.99 61.86 -39.05
CA GLY A 3 16.33 61.51 -39.55
C GLY A 3 17.35 61.42 -38.40
N LYS A 4 18.63 61.16 -38.70
CA LYS A 4 19.74 61.05 -37.72
C LYS A 4 20.84 62.09 -37.97
N SER A 5 21.49 62.57 -36.90
CA SER A 5 22.80 63.26 -36.91
C SER A 5 23.74 62.61 -35.88
N LYS A 6 25.07 62.82 -35.97
CA LYS A 6 26.06 61.95 -35.28
C LYS A 6 27.49 62.52 -35.17
N SER A 7 27.72 63.63 -34.45
CA SER A 7 29.08 64.19 -34.21
C SER A 7 29.14 65.06 -32.94
N GLY A 8 30.26 65.17 -32.19
CA GLY A 8 31.39 64.24 -32.07
C GLY A 8 32.78 64.78 -32.43
N GLU A 9 33.49 65.38 -31.46
CA GLU A 9 34.95 65.62 -31.32
C GLU A 9 35.21 66.37 -29.97
N LYS A 10 36.43 66.71 -29.53
CA LYS A 10 37.60 65.89 -29.10
C LYS A 10 38.64 66.84 -28.43
N SER A 11 39.15 66.52 -27.23
CA SER A 11 40.43 67.01 -26.61
C SER A 11 40.75 68.53 -26.59
N SER A 12 41.30 69.11 -25.51
CA SER A 12 42.57 68.69 -24.89
C SER A 12 42.81 69.32 -23.49
N THR A 13 44.01 69.14 -22.94
CA THR A 13 44.42 69.26 -21.53
C THR A 13 44.96 70.62 -21.09
N GLU A 14 44.86 70.94 -19.80
CA GLU A 14 46.02 71.27 -18.92
C GLU A 14 45.64 71.30 -17.41
N ARG A 15 46.60 71.58 -16.52
CA ARG A 15 46.63 71.24 -15.08
C ARG A 15 46.11 72.29 -14.10
N SER A 16 45.56 71.83 -12.96
CA SER A 16 45.85 72.39 -11.62
C SER A 16 45.79 71.28 -10.54
N LYS A 17 46.08 71.58 -9.25
CA LYS A 17 46.33 70.56 -8.19
C LYS A 17 45.41 70.69 -6.96
N SER A 18 44.93 69.53 -6.46
CA SER A 18 44.48 69.28 -5.06
C SER A 18 43.18 69.98 -4.60
N PRO A 19 42.45 69.52 -3.54
CA PRO A 19 42.88 68.58 -2.49
C PRO A 19 41.88 67.44 -2.11
N GLY A 20 42.30 66.59 -1.16
CA GLY A 20 41.43 66.12 -0.05
C GLY A 20 40.42 64.99 -0.30
N ARG A 21 40.79 63.74 0.04
CA ARG A 21 39.87 62.59 0.08
C ARG A 21 39.06 62.56 1.40
N PRO A 22 37.70 62.53 1.37
CA PRO A 22 36.90 62.33 2.58
C PRO A 22 36.98 60.88 3.10
N LYS A 23 36.88 60.69 4.43
CA LYS A 23 36.86 59.38 5.10
C LYS A 23 35.44 58.98 5.51
N SER A 24 35.22 57.67 5.68
CA SER A 24 33.94 57.07 6.07
C SER A 24 33.48 57.43 7.49
N PRO A 25 32.16 57.55 7.75
CA PRO A 25 31.60 57.78 9.08
C PRO A 25 31.75 56.55 10.02
N SER A 26 31.55 56.79 11.32
CA SER A 26 32.04 55.93 12.41
C SER A 26 31.00 54.99 13.05
N ARG A 27 31.53 53.99 13.78
CA ARG A 27 30.82 52.90 14.47
C ARG A 27 30.46 53.27 15.91
N ASN A 28 29.18 53.32 16.26
CA ASN A 28 28.72 53.59 17.63
C ASN A 28 28.72 52.33 18.52
N LYS A 29 28.89 52.53 19.84
CA LYS A 29 28.78 51.53 20.91
C LYS A 29 27.55 51.81 21.79
N SER A 30 27.14 50.82 22.58
CA SER A 30 25.91 50.80 23.39
C SER A 30 25.88 51.81 24.56
N PRO A 31 24.72 52.40 24.88
CA PRO A 31 24.50 53.16 26.13
C PRO A 31 24.34 52.28 27.38
N GLY A 32 24.55 52.89 28.55
CA GLY A 32 24.38 52.27 29.87
C GLY A 32 22.98 52.39 30.47
N ARG A 33 22.86 52.05 31.77
CA ARG A 33 21.61 51.79 32.50
C ARG A 33 21.18 52.99 33.39
N PRO A 34 19.88 53.36 33.44
CA PRO A 34 19.34 54.38 34.37
C PRO A 34 19.10 53.84 35.81
N PRO A 35 18.90 54.72 36.81
CA PRO A 35 18.84 54.36 38.24
C PRO A 35 17.47 53.84 38.74
N LYS A 36 17.41 53.49 40.04
CA LYS A 36 16.25 52.89 40.74
C LYS A 36 15.18 53.90 41.18
N SER A 37 13.97 53.41 41.41
CA SER A 37 12.86 54.08 42.13
C SER A 37 12.30 53.17 43.27
N PRO A 38 11.57 53.71 44.27
CA PRO A 38 11.27 53.02 45.54
C PRO A 38 10.02 52.10 45.50
N PRO A 39 9.82 51.22 46.51
CA PRO A 39 8.82 50.14 46.46
C PRO A 39 7.39 50.56 46.85
N LYS A 40 6.40 49.77 46.41
CA LYS A 40 5.01 49.76 46.92
C LYS A 40 4.55 48.34 47.29
N ALA A 41 3.48 48.26 48.07
CA ALA A 41 3.19 47.16 48.99
C ALA A 41 2.42 45.95 48.40
N LYS A 42 2.26 44.92 49.25
CA LYS A 42 1.67 43.61 49.00
C LYS A 42 0.23 43.65 48.43
N LYS A 43 -0.11 42.62 47.65
CA LYS A 43 -1.37 41.86 47.77
C LYS A 43 -1.14 40.41 47.30
N ASP A 44 -1.97 39.50 47.79
CA ASP A 44 -1.62 38.09 47.96
C ASP A 44 -1.90 37.19 46.75
N VAL A 45 -1.19 36.06 46.66
CA VAL A 45 -1.36 35.00 45.65
C VAL A 45 -1.35 33.62 46.34
N PRO A 46 -2.23 32.66 45.98
CA PRO A 46 -2.40 31.42 46.74
C PRO A 46 -1.19 30.46 46.70
N LYS A 47 -1.00 29.69 47.78
CA LYS A 47 0.05 28.66 47.89
C LYS A 47 -0.19 27.48 46.94
N ARG A 48 0.86 27.01 46.27
CA ARG A 48 0.94 25.63 45.74
C ARG A 48 1.33 24.64 46.86
N PRO A 49 0.91 23.37 46.80
CA PRO A 49 1.37 22.33 47.73
C PRO A 49 2.88 22.11 47.65
N GLY A 50 3.51 21.85 48.80
CA GLY A 50 4.96 21.69 48.91
C GLY A 50 5.47 20.27 48.60
N THR A 51 6.71 20.18 48.12
CA THR A 51 7.43 18.91 47.96
C THR A 51 8.01 18.46 49.31
N PRO A 52 7.72 17.24 49.81
CA PRO A 52 8.26 16.78 51.08
C PRO A 52 9.75 16.44 50.96
N THR A 53 10.54 16.87 51.94
CA THR A 53 11.98 16.54 52.03
C THR A 53 12.20 15.35 52.98
N ARG A 54 13.24 14.57 52.66
CA ARG A 54 13.69 13.31 53.29
C ARG A 54 13.82 13.37 54.83
N LEU A 55 13.29 12.33 55.49
CA LEU A 55 13.72 11.86 56.82
C LEU A 55 14.25 10.42 56.73
N VAL A 56 14.95 9.93 57.77
CA VAL A 56 15.85 8.76 57.66
C VAL A 56 15.67 7.77 58.83
N SER A 57 15.49 6.48 58.52
CA SER A 57 15.48 5.38 59.51
C SER A 57 16.17 4.09 59.01
N ARG A 58 17.51 4.17 58.94
CA ARG A 58 18.52 3.10 59.12
C ARG A 58 18.01 1.66 59.42
N THR A 59 18.30 0.72 58.51
CA THR A 59 18.65 -0.68 58.90
C THR A 59 19.77 -1.24 58.00
N LYS A 60 20.49 -2.26 58.49
CA LYS A 60 21.84 -2.70 58.04
C LYS A 60 21.83 -3.50 56.73
N SER A 61 22.93 -3.42 55.98
CA SER A 61 23.34 -4.42 54.96
C SER A 61 24.62 -5.14 55.43
N PRO A 62 24.85 -6.43 55.10
CA PRO A 62 26.08 -7.15 55.46
C PRO A 62 27.32 -6.63 54.71
N ALA A 63 28.51 -6.83 55.29
CA ALA A 63 29.78 -6.30 54.79
C ALA A 63 30.53 -7.26 53.83
N ARG A 64 31.42 -6.69 53.01
CA ARG A 64 32.37 -7.40 52.13
C ARG A 64 33.80 -7.28 52.69
N PRO A 65 34.56 -8.38 52.86
CA PRO A 65 35.95 -8.33 53.32
C PRO A 65 36.95 -7.69 52.33
N LYS A 66 38.14 -7.40 52.86
CA LYS A 66 39.31 -6.77 52.21
C LYS A 66 40.60 -7.44 52.72
N THR A 67 41.77 -7.38 52.06
CA THR A 67 42.17 -7.29 50.63
C THR A 67 43.69 -7.58 50.60
N SER A 68 44.20 -8.26 49.57
CA SER A 68 45.65 -8.42 49.35
C SER A 68 46.00 -8.38 47.85
N SER A 69 47.29 -8.20 47.55
CA SER A 69 47.86 -8.02 46.21
C SER A 69 49.19 -8.80 46.09
N PRO A 70 49.72 -9.05 44.88
CA PRO A 70 50.56 -10.23 44.63
C PRO A 70 52.08 -9.97 44.62
N PRO A 71 52.89 -11.05 44.62
CA PRO A 71 54.24 -11.07 44.07
C PRO A 71 54.31 -11.71 42.66
N THR A 72 55.40 -11.45 41.94
CA THR A 72 55.80 -12.02 40.62
C THR A 72 56.50 -13.40 40.77
N THR A 73 56.76 -14.22 39.73
CA THR A 73 56.82 -13.97 38.27
C THR A 73 56.01 -15.02 37.46
N SER A 74 56.38 -15.76 36.39
CA SER A 74 57.61 -16.02 35.59
C SER A 74 57.28 -16.30 34.09
N THR A 75 58.20 -16.93 33.33
CA THR A 75 58.11 -17.32 31.89
C THR A 75 58.65 -18.76 31.70
N PRO A 76 58.67 -19.42 30.50
CA PRO A 76 58.14 -19.03 29.17
C PRO A 76 57.35 -20.11 28.35
N ILE A 77 56.63 -19.66 27.30
CA ILE A 77 56.47 -20.22 25.92
C ILE A 77 56.15 -21.73 25.70
N GLN A 78 55.03 -22.03 24.99
CA GLN A 78 55.05 -22.73 23.67
C GLN A 78 53.67 -22.69 22.94
N VAL A 79 53.68 -22.86 21.60
CA VAL A 79 52.50 -22.80 20.70
C VAL A 79 52.61 -23.80 19.54
N PRO A 80 51.61 -24.68 19.31
CA PRO A 80 51.50 -25.50 18.09
C PRO A 80 50.72 -24.83 16.94
N LYS A 81 51.00 -25.22 15.69
CA LYS A 81 50.40 -24.66 14.46
C LYS A 81 49.37 -25.59 13.79
N LYS A 82 48.56 -25.00 12.89
CA LYS A 82 47.69 -25.68 11.90
C LYS A 82 48.37 -26.84 11.18
N ARG A 83 47.59 -27.86 10.78
CA ARG A 83 47.77 -28.56 9.49
C ARG A 83 46.47 -29.18 8.97
N SER A 84 46.40 -29.36 7.66
CA SER A 84 45.32 -30.03 6.91
C SER A 84 45.86 -31.29 6.22
N PRO A 85 45.01 -32.28 5.88
CA PRO A 85 45.42 -33.46 5.11
C PRO A 85 45.33 -33.22 3.60
N ILE A 86 46.25 -33.82 2.84
CA ILE A 86 46.25 -33.83 1.36
C ILE A 86 46.27 -35.28 0.86
N ARG A 87 45.52 -35.50 -0.23
CA ARG A 87 45.41 -36.71 -1.06
C ARG A 87 46.77 -37.27 -1.52
N LYS A 88 46.96 -38.60 -1.42
CA LYS A 88 47.71 -39.43 -2.37
C LYS A 88 47.38 -40.93 -2.21
N SER A 89 47.69 -41.72 -3.24
CA SER A 89 47.35 -43.15 -3.39
C SER A 89 48.60 -43.96 -3.78
N PRO A 90 48.62 -45.28 -3.53
CA PRO A 90 49.45 -46.25 -4.25
C PRO A 90 48.62 -47.08 -5.26
N SER A 91 49.27 -48.00 -5.99
CA SER A 91 48.71 -48.65 -7.19
C SER A 91 49.31 -50.03 -7.48
N ARG A 92 48.54 -50.90 -8.17
CA ARG A 92 48.90 -52.25 -8.68
C ARG A 92 49.19 -53.31 -7.60
N GLY A 93 48.94 -54.60 -7.84
CA GLY A 93 48.25 -55.23 -8.98
C GLY A 93 48.42 -56.76 -9.00
N GLY A 94 47.49 -57.46 -9.64
CA GLY A 94 47.43 -58.93 -9.75
C GLY A 94 45.99 -59.42 -9.65
N GLY A 95 45.62 -60.48 -10.39
CA GLY A 95 44.26 -61.03 -10.40
C GLY A 95 44.04 -62.07 -11.50
N LYS A 96 42.81 -62.58 -11.62
CA LYS A 96 42.30 -63.38 -12.75
C LYS A 96 40.76 -63.42 -12.74
N GLU A 97 40.21 -63.86 -13.88
CA GLU A 97 38.81 -64.22 -14.24
C GLU A 97 37.74 -64.31 -13.11
N SER A 98 36.46 -63.94 -13.32
CA SER A 98 35.62 -64.40 -14.45
C SER A 98 34.40 -63.52 -14.84
N GLU A 99 34.20 -63.41 -16.16
CA GLU A 99 32.93 -63.20 -16.90
C GLU A 99 32.07 -61.93 -16.69
N GLU A 100 31.13 -61.75 -17.64
CA GLU A 100 30.72 -60.45 -18.18
C GLU A 100 29.30 -60.52 -18.79
N LYS A 101 28.46 -59.49 -18.57
CA LYS A 101 27.73 -58.76 -19.65
C LYS A 101 26.91 -57.59 -19.11
N ASP A 102 27.21 -56.41 -19.65
CA ASP A 102 26.46 -55.16 -19.50
C ASP A 102 26.26 -54.56 -20.90
N LEU A 103 25.03 -54.19 -21.27
CA LEU A 103 24.71 -53.74 -22.64
C LEU A 103 23.76 -52.53 -22.67
N ARG A 104 24.33 -51.40 -23.11
CA ARG A 104 23.60 -50.24 -23.63
C ARG A 104 23.17 -50.46 -25.07
N PRO A 105 22.17 -49.72 -25.57
CA PRO A 105 22.47 -48.76 -26.64
C PRO A 105 21.61 -47.47 -26.53
N ARG A 106 21.48 -46.63 -27.57
CA ARG A 106 22.47 -45.71 -28.20
C ARG A 106 21.67 -44.65 -29.02
N ARG A 107 22.17 -43.42 -29.19
CA ARG A 107 21.54 -42.35 -30.02
C ARG A 107 21.74 -42.61 -31.53
N GLN A 108 20.77 -42.23 -32.39
CA GLN A 108 20.84 -41.06 -33.31
C GLN A 108 19.70 -40.96 -34.35
N LYS A 109 19.29 -39.70 -34.67
CA LYS A 109 18.79 -39.13 -35.97
C LYS A 109 17.56 -39.81 -36.67
N THR A 110 16.74 -39.14 -37.50
CA THR A 110 16.64 -37.72 -37.96
C THR A 110 15.16 -37.25 -37.80
N TYR A 111 14.41 -36.46 -38.60
CA TYR A 111 14.54 -35.66 -39.86
C TYR A 111 13.61 -34.40 -39.75
N ILE A 112 13.45 -33.57 -40.80
CA ILE A 112 12.49 -32.44 -40.86
C ILE A 112 11.84 -32.35 -42.26
N ASP A 113 10.50 -32.28 -42.31
CA ASP A 113 9.59 -31.68 -43.34
C ASP A 113 8.13 -32.14 -43.05
N THR A 114 7.00 -31.50 -43.41
CA THR A 114 6.68 -30.14 -43.93
C THR A 114 5.27 -29.74 -43.43
N ASP A 115 4.72 -28.60 -43.89
CA ASP A 115 3.47 -27.90 -43.46
C ASP A 115 2.15 -28.72 -43.37
N THR A 116 1.19 -28.25 -42.53
CA THR A 116 -0.23 -27.87 -42.88
C THR A 116 -1.02 -27.46 -41.60
N ASP A 117 -2.06 -26.63 -41.76
CA ASP A 117 -2.91 -26.02 -40.71
C ASP A 117 -3.82 -26.96 -39.88
N SER A 118 -4.28 -26.45 -38.71
CA SER A 118 -5.71 -26.30 -38.30
C SER A 118 -5.99 -26.55 -36.80
N ASP A 119 -7.07 -25.95 -36.28
CA ASP A 119 -7.43 -25.93 -34.86
C ASP A 119 -8.03 -27.23 -34.31
N THR A 120 -7.64 -27.62 -33.08
CA THR A 120 -8.62 -28.10 -32.09
C THR A 120 -8.21 -27.78 -30.64
N GLN A 121 -9.21 -27.67 -29.77
CA GLN A 121 -9.04 -27.55 -28.32
C GLN A 121 -8.88 -28.94 -27.69
N GLU A 122 -7.92 -29.11 -26.76
CA GLU A 122 -7.86 -30.32 -25.92
C GLU A 122 -8.14 -30.05 -24.44
N ILE A 123 -8.71 -31.07 -23.79
CA ILE A 123 -9.27 -31.04 -22.45
C ILE A 123 -8.26 -31.65 -21.47
N VAL A 124 -8.11 -31.05 -20.29
CA VAL A 124 -7.22 -31.57 -19.23
C VAL A 124 -7.76 -32.89 -18.67
N PRO A 125 -7.02 -34.01 -18.75
CA PRO A 125 -7.43 -35.28 -18.15
C PRO A 125 -7.12 -35.34 -16.66
N GLU A 126 -8.09 -35.79 -15.87
CA GLU A 126 -8.03 -35.91 -14.41
C GLU A 126 -7.28 -37.18 -13.97
N VAL A 127 -6.32 -37.05 -13.04
CA VAL A 127 -5.55 -38.19 -12.51
C VAL A 127 -6.34 -38.89 -11.40
N LYS A 128 -6.94 -40.05 -11.71
CA LYS A 128 -7.59 -40.91 -10.71
C LYS A 128 -6.60 -41.81 -9.97
N GLU A 129 -6.79 -41.93 -8.66
CA GLU A 129 -5.99 -42.82 -7.81
C GLU A 129 -6.27 -44.30 -8.07
N LYS A 130 -5.28 -45.16 -7.77
CA LYS A 130 -5.39 -46.62 -7.97
C LYS A 130 -6.09 -47.29 -6.77
N PRO A 131 -7.13 -48.12 -6.97
CA PRO A 131 -7.70 -48.92 -5.89
C PRO A 131 -6.73 -50.02 -5.43
N LYS A 132 -6.88 -50.47 -4.17
CA LYS A 132 -6.11 -51.59 -3.60
C LYS A 132 -6.71 -52.95 -3.98
N ALA A 133 -5.92 -54.01 -3.79
CA ALA A 133 -6.17 -55.35 -4.34
C ALA A 133 -7.50 -55.99 -3.89
N ALA A 134 -8.13 -56.73 -4.82
CA ALA A 134 -9.31 -57.54 -4.58
C ALA A 134 -8.96 -58.97 -4.12
N VAL A 135 -9.83 -59.57 -3.31
CA VAL A 135 -9.77 -60.99 -2.91
C VAL A 135 -10.66 -61.83 -3.84
N ARG A 136 -10.29 -63.09 -4.04
CA ARG A 136 -10.71 -63.97 -5.14
C ARG A 136 -12.02 -64.72 -4.83
N GLY A 137 -13.02 -64.66 -5.73
CA GLY A 137 -14.30 -65.36 -5.59
C GLY A 137 -14.89 -65.82 -6.94
N ARG A 138 -15.24 -67.12 -7.03
CA ARG A 138 -15.72 -67.88 -8.21
C ARG A 138 -16.61 -67.13 -9.23
N ALA A 139 -16.38 -67.42 -10.51
CA ALA A 139 -17.30 -67.13 -11.61
C ALA A 139 -18.27 -68.29 -11.91
N ARG A 140 -19.41 -67.96 -12.51
CA ARG A 140 -20.23 -68.84 -13.39
C ARG A 140 -20.55 -68.06 -14.67
N LYS A 141 -20.83 -68.77 -15.76
CA LYS A 141 -20.95 -68.23 -17.13
C LYS A 141 -22.14 -68.91 -17.82
N MET A 142 -23.11 -68.12 -18.29
CA MET A 142 -24.10 -68.53 -19.29
C MET A 142 -24.41 -67.31 -20.17
N ASP A 143 -24.02 -67.42 -21.44
CA ASP A 143 -24.83 -67.21 -22.66
C ASP A 143 -25.55 -65.88 -22.93
N LYS A 144 -25.44 -65.43 -24.18
CA LYS A 144 -26.08 -64.23 -24.76
C LYS A 144 -26.83 -64.64 -26.03
N GLU A 145 -28.17 -64.52 -26.09
CA GLU A 145 -28.88 -64.32 -27.37
C GLU A 145 -30.34 -63.83 -27.27
N SER A 146 -30.73 -63.14 -26.19
CA SER A 146 -32.07 -62.53 -26.02
C SER A 146 -32.06 -61.03 -25.67
N ASP A 147 -30.88 -60.41 -25.62
CA ASP A 147 -30.61 -59.21 -24.82
C ASP A 147 -30.67 -57.87 -25.61
N ILE A 148 -31.41 -57.85 -26.73
CA ILE A 148 -31.46 -56.69 -27.66
C ILE A 148 -32.85 -56.03 -27.65
N ASP A 149 -33.92 -56.77 -27.89
CA ASP A 149 -35.29 -56.21 -27.94
C ASP A 149 -35.79 -55.76 -26.57
N GLU A 150 -35.50 -56.53 -25.51
CA GLU A 150 -35.83 -56.17 -24.13
C GLU A 150 -35.17 -54.84 -23.72
N LYS A 151 -33.94 -54.57 -24.21
CA LYS A 151 -33.24 -53.30 -24.01
C LYS A 151 -33.83 -52.13 -24.82
N LEU A 152 -34.59 -52.40 -25.89
CA LEU A 152 -35.23 -51.35 -26.69
C LEU A 152 -36.55 -50.90 -26.04
N GLU A 153 -37.40 -51.85 -25.63
CA GLU A 153 -38.65 -51.52 -24.92
C GLU A 153 -38.39 -50.89 -23.54
N LEU A 154 -37.41 -51.40 -22.78
CA LEU A 154 -37.02 -50.79 -21.50
C LEU A 154 -36.59 -49.32 -21.66
N LYS A 155 -35.91 -48.97 -22.77
CA LYS A 155 -35.55 -47.58 -23.07
C LYS A 155 -36.76 -46.71 -23.43
N LYS A 156 -37.74 -47.23 -24.17
CA LYS A 156 -39.00 -46.51 -24.44
C LYS A 156 -39.78 -46.25 -23.16
N ALA A 157 -39.90 -47.26 -22.29
CA ALA A 157 -40.57 -47.15 -21.00
C ALA A 157 -39.93 -46.10 -20.08
N ILE A 158 -38.59 -46.11 -19.96
CA ILE A 158 -37.84 -45.12 -19.17
C ILE A 158 -38.00 -43.70 -19.73
N ALA A 159 -37.98 -43.53 -21.05
CA ALA A 159 -38.20 -42.22 -21.68
C ALA A 159 -39.63 -41.69 -21.45
N ALA A 160 -40.65 -42.56 -21.52
CA ALA A 160 -42.03 -42.20 -21.22
C ALA A 160 -42.23 -41.81 -19.75
N ALA A 161 -41.63 -42.55 -18.81
CA ALA A 161 -41.67 -42.24 -17.38
C ALA A 161 -41.04 -40.87 -17.06
N ALA A 162 -39.85 -40.59 -17.60
CA ALA A 162 -39.17 -39.29 -17.41
C ALA A 162 -39.98 -38.10 -17.98
N ALA A 163 -40.69 -38.32 -19.09
CA ALA A 163 -41.56 -37.29 -19.70
C ALA A 163 -42.85 -37.02 -18.89
N ALA A 164 -43.32 -38.00 -18.11
CA ALA A 164 -44.43 -37.82 -17.17
C ALA A 164 -43.97 -37.08 -15.90
N GLU A 165 -42.88 -37.53 -15.28
CA GLU A 165 -42.35 -36.98 -14.02
C GLU A 165 -41.98 -35.48 -14.15
N ALA A 166 -41.47 -35.06 -15.31
CA ALA A 166 -41.19 -33.65 -15.61
C ALA A 166 -42.44 -32.73 -15.65
N ARG A 167 -43.65 -33.29 -15.84
CA ARG A 167 -44.90 -32.51 -15.97
C ARG A 167 -45.64 -32.28 -14.65
N ASP A 168 -45.49 -33.14 -13.64
CA ASP A 168 -46.09 -32.90 -12.31
C ASP A 168 -45.23 -31.99 -11.42
N VAL A 169 -43.91 -32.15 -11.45
CA VAL A 169 -42.97 -31.35 -10.65
C VAL A 169 -43.11 -29.84 -10.92
N THR A 170 -43.42 -29.47 -12.16
CA THR A 170 -43.60 -28.07 -12.58
C THR A 170 -44.92 -27.43 -12.12
N ARG A 171 -45.95 -28.21 -11.76
CA ARG A 171 -47.22 -27.66 -11.22
C ARG A 171 -47.21 -27.52 -9.69
N ALA A 172 -46.61 -28.46 -8.97
CA ALA A 172 -46.57 -28.43 -7.51
C ALA A 172 -45.65 -27.33 -6.94
N ALA A 173 -44.50 -27.08 -7.58
CA ALA A 173 -43.46 -26.17 -7.07
C ALA A 173 -43.92 -24.70 -6.94
N ALA A 174 -44.80 -24.23 -7.82
CA ALA A 174 -45.28 -22.85 -7.82
C ALA A 174 -46.13 -22.50 -6.59
N ALA A 175 -47.03 -23.40 -6.17
CA ALA A 175 -47.94 -23.17 -5.04
C ALA A 175 -47.24 -23.32 -3.67
N ALA A 176 -46.33 -24.28 -3.53
CA ALA A 176 -45.62 -24.52 -2.27
C ALA A 176 -44.71 -23.33 -1.87
N SER A 177 -44.03 -22.72 -2.85
CA SER A 177 -43.00 -21.71 -2.63
C SER A 177 -43.50 -20.45 -1.88
N TYR A 178 -44.73 -20.01 -2.12
CA TYR A 178 -45.27 -18.78 -1.51
C TYR A 178 -45.70 -18.98 -0.04
N SER A 179 -46.08 -20.20 0.35
CA SER A 179 -46.58 -20.49 1.71
C SER A 179 -45.46 -20.79 2.72
N ILE A 180 -44.39 -21.45 2.29
CA ILE A 180 -43.27 -21.87 3.15
C ILE A 180 -42.47 -20.65 3.66
N VAL A 181 -42.21 -19.66 2.80
CA VAL A 181 -41.51 -18.41 3.16
C VAL A 181 -42.24 -17.65 4.26
N ARG A 182 -43.58 -17.65 4.27
CA ARG A 182 -44.42 -17.00 5.28
C ARG A 182 -44.54 -17.78 6.60
N ARG A 183 -44.13 -19.06 6.63
CA ARG A 183 -44.07 -19.90 7.85
C ARG A 183 -42.70 -19.81 8.53
N LEU A 184 -41.61 -19.90 7.78
CA LEU A 184 -40.24 -19.85 8.30
C LEU A 184 -39.85 -18.50 8.92
N THR A 185 -40.47 -17.41 8.45
CA THR A 185 -40.30 -16.06 9.01
C THR A 185 -41.01 -15.83 10.34
N ARG A 186 -41.88 -16.75 10.81
CA ARG A 186 -42.64 -16.60 12.06
C ARG A 186 -42.25 -17.60 13.17
N SER A 187 -41.56 -18.70 12.84
CA SER A 187 -41.01 -19.66 13.83
C SER A 187 -39.56 -19.37 14.24
N SER A 188 -38.84 -18.53 13.51
CA SER A 188 -37.45 -18.16 13.79
C SER A 188 -37.31 -17.17 14.95
N GLN A 189 -38.29 -16.28 15.16
CA GLN A 189 -38.27 -15.32 16.28
C GLN A 189 -38.66 -15.91 17.65
N SER A 190 -39.26 -17.11 17.71
CA SER A 190 -39.78 -17.68 18.96
C SER A 190 -38.88 -18.73 19.63
N ARG A 191 -37.74 -19.10 19.02
CA ARG A 191 -36.79 -20.08 19.59
C ARG A 191 -35.51 -19.48 20.18
N GLU A 192 -35.18 -18.22 19.90
CA GLU A 192 -33.91 -17.60 20.36
C GLU A 192 -33.95 -17.09 21.82
N SER A 193 -35.06 -17.29 22.52
CA SER A 193 -35.30 -16.80 23.89
C SER A 193 -35.10 -17.85 25.00
N SER A 194 -35.06 -19.15 24.70
CA SER A 194 -35.15 -20.21 25.72
C SER A 194 -33.83 -20.90 26.07
N ASP A 195 -32.95 -21.15 25.10
CA ASP A 195 -31.74 -21.98 25.30
C ASP A 195 -30.54 -21.19 25.89
N LYS A 196 -30.81 -20.33 26.88
CA LYS A 196 -29.79 -19.58 27.65
C LYS A 196 -29.60 -20.08 29.09
N VAL A 197 -29.95 -21.34 29.35
CA VAL A 197 -29.71 -22.02 30.63
C VAL A 197 -29.09 -23.41 30.36
N ALA A 198 -28.19 -23.84 31.26
CA ALA A 198 -27.64 -25.21 31.37
C ALA A 198 -26.78 -25.77 30.21
N ALA A 199 -25.52 -25.30 30.12
CA ALA A 199 -24.40 -26.11 29.61
C ALA A 199 -23.08 -25.77 30.33
N LYS A 200 -22.71 -26.53 31.37
CA LYS A 200 -21.44 -26.39 32.12
C LYS A 200 -20.66 -27.72 32.06
N LYS A 201 -19.36 -27.65 31.71
CA LYS A 201 -18.35 -28.74 31.74
C LYS A 201 -18.74 -29.99 30.92
N PHE A 202 -18.13 -30.29 29.78
CA PHE A 202 -16.77 -30.87 29.68
C PHE A 202 -16.34 -30.91 28.19
N ASN A 203 -15.04 -30.86 27.91
CA ASN A 203 -14.47 -31.19 26.60
C ASN A 203 -13.27 -32.14 26.80
N PRO A 204 -13.24 -33.33 26.16
CA PRO A 204 -12.02 -34.15 26.10
C PRO A 204 -11.04 -33.55 25.08
N VAL A 205 -9.74 -33.59 25.41
CA VAL A 205 -8.68 -33.03 24.54
C VAL A 205 -8.29 -34.07 23.49
N ILE A 206 -8.61 -33.80 22.22
CA ILE A 206 -8.14 -34.60 21.07
C ILE A 206 -7.08 -33.81 20.31
N ILE A 207 -5.80 -34.12 20.56
CA ILE A 207 -4.67 -33.52 19.83
C ILE A 207 -4.56 -34.18 18.45
N SER A 208 -5.35 -33.72 17.48
CA SER A 208 -5.23 -34.17 16.09
C SER A 208 -4.12 -33.36 15.38
N LYS A 209 -2.98 -34.01 15.16
CA LYS A 209 -1.76 -33.39 14.61
C LYS A 209 -1.83 -33.33 13.07
N LYS A 210 -2.44 -32.28 12.50
CA LYS A 210 -2.40 -32.01 11.05
C LYS A 210 -1.70 -30.69 10.71
N ILE A 211 -0.80 -30.78 9.73
CA ILE A 211 -0.06 -29.69 9.12
C ILE A 211 -0.85 -29.23 7.88
N GLY A 212 -0.92 -27.92 7.64
CA GLY A 212 -1.21 -27.39 6.30
C GLY A 212 -2.56 -26.72 6.07
N ASP A 213 -2.97 -25.76 6.91
CA ASP A 213 -3.34 -24.43 6.36
C ASP A 213 -3.29 -23.36 7.47
N PHE A 214 -2.50 -22.30 7.28
CA PHE A 214 -2.32 -21.24 8.29
C PHE A 214 -3.32 -20.09 8.06
N SER A 215 -4.57 -20.31 8.43
CA SER A 215 -5.60 -19.27 8.45
C SER A 215 -5.26 -18.16 9.46
N ASP A 216 -5.79 -16.94 9.27
CA ASP A 216 -5.79 -15.88 10.29
C ASP A 216 -7.02 -15.96 11.22
N GLU A 217 -7.86 -17.00 11.04
CA GLU A 217 -9.12 -17.23 11.75
C GLU A 217 -8.95 -17.88 13.14
N ASP A 218 -8.22 -19.00 13.24
CA ASP A 218 -8.21 -19.85 14.44
C ASP A 218 -7.55 -19.16 15.65
N ASP A 219 -6.52 -18.34 15.41
CA ASP A 219 -5.86 -17.52 16.45
C ASP A 219 -6.84 -16.61 17.22
N ILE A 220 -7.97 -16.22 16.60
CA ILE A 220 -8.95 -15.31 17.23
C ILE A 220 -9.85 -16.06 18.24
N ARG A 221 -9.87 -17.41 18.22
CA ARG A 221 -10.61 -18.22 19.20
C ARG A 221 -9.80 -18.64 20.42
N GLU A 222 -8.48 -18.79 20.30
CA GLU A 222 -7.61 -19.17 21.43
C GLU A 222 -6.73 -18.05 22.01
N VAL A 223 -6.70 -16.86 21.40
CA VAL A 223 -6.44 -15.65 22.19
C VAL A 223 -7.61 -15.50 23.16
N ALA A 224 -7.39 -15.95 24.40
CA ALA A 224 -8.33 -15.81 25.51
C ALA A 224 -8.83 -14.36 25.63
N LYS A 225 -9.98 -14.15 26.29
CA LYS A 225 -10.63 -12.84 26.50
C LYS A 225 -9.73 -11.84 27.24
N ASP A 226 -8.74 -11.30 26.55
CA ASP A 226 -7.87 -10.26 27.07
C ASP A 226 -8.45 -8.91 26.72
N ASP A 227 -8.91 -8.23 27.77
CA ASP A 227 -9.68 -6.99 27.69
C ASP A 227 -8.80 -5.76 27.36
N THR A 228 -7.59 -6.02 26.84
CA THR A 228 -6.61 -5.07 26.28
C THR A 228 -6.86 -4.83 24.79
N LEU A 229 -7.19 -5.87 24.02
CA LEU A 229 -7.44 -5.78 22.56
C LEU A 229 -8.72 -4.98 22.29
N THR A 230 -9.73 -5.14 23.15
CA THR A 230 -10.97 -4.34 23.22
C THR A 230 -10.76 -2.90 23.70
N LYS A 231 -9.56 -2.53 24.18
CA LYS A 231 -9.25 -1.18 24.70
C LYS A 231 -8.23 -0.38 23.88
N HIS A 232 -7.33 -1.01 23.12
CA HIS A 232 -6.41 -0.25 22.26
C HIS A 232 -7.19 0.49 21.16
N VAL A 233 -6.96 1.80 20.99
CA VAL A 233 -7.61 2.65 19.97
C VAL A 233 -6.53 3.45 19.25
N GLU A 234 -6.62 3.56 17.93
CA GLU A 234 -5.67 4.33 17.12
C GLU A 234 -6.13 5.79 16.98
N PHE A 235 -5.28 6.67 16.43
CA PHE A 235 -5.61 8.08 16.14
C PHE A 235 -6.18 8.86 17.34
N GLY A 236 -5.78 8.54 18.58
CA GLY A 236 -6.33 9.19 19.78
C GLY A 236 -7.82 8.93 20.01
N GLY A 237 -8.39 7.88 19.39
CA GLY A 237 -9.80 7.58 19.44
C GLY A 237 -10.69 8.66 18.83
N ALA A 238 -11.90 8.83 19.36
CA ALA A 238 -12.91 9.69 18.75
C ALA A 238 -12.45 11.14 18.54
N LEU A 239 -11.73 11.74 19.50
CA LEU A 239 -11.26 13.12 19.40
C LEU A 239 -10.23 13.30 18.28
N GLY A 240 -9.19 12.46 18.25
CA GLY A 240 -8.17 12.56 17.20
C GLY A 240 -8.67 12.09 15.84
N SER A 241 -9.68 11.21 15.77
CA SER A 241 -10.44 10.97 14.53
C SER A 241 -11.19 12.21 14.04
N VAL A 242 -11.87 12.98 14.91
CA VAL A 242 -12.52 14.24 14.50
C VAL A 242 -11.48 15.24 13.97
N ILE A 243 -10.36 15.39 14.68
CA ILE A 243 -9.25 16.26 14.26
C ILE A 243 -8.68 15.81 12.91
N ALA A 244 -8.44 14.51 12.72
CA ALA A 244 -7.94 13.96 11.46
C ALA A 244 -8.94 14.13 10.30
N SER A 245 -10.25 13.93 10.54
CA SER A 245 -11.29 14.16 9.53
C SER A 245 -11.33 15.59 9.02
N LEU A 246 -11.06 16.57 9.88
CA LEU A 246 -10.95 17.97 9.46
C LEU A 246 -9.59 18.24 8.80
N PHE A 247 -8.50 17.75 9.39
CA PHE A 247 -7.14 18.02 8.93
C PHE A 247 -6.84 17.50 7.52
N ILE A 248 -7.29 16.27 7.16
CA ILE A 248 -6.98 15.65 5.86
C ILE A 248 -7.47 16.50 4.67
N PRO A 249 -8.76 16.84 4.53
CA PRO A 249 -9.21 17.69 3.41
C PRO A 249 -8.70 19.13 3.53
N VAL A 250 -8.59 19.68 4.74
CA VAL A 250 -8.13 21.06 4.95
C VAL A 250 -6.65 21.24 4.60
N SER A 251 -5.79 20.24 4.84
CA SER A 251 -4.37 20.35 4.47
C SER A 251 -4.20 20.42 2.95
N VAL A 252 -4.92 19.58 2.20
CA VAL A 252 -4.86 19.57 0.72
C VAL A 252 -5.48 20.84 0.14
N VAL A 253 -6.65 21.28 0.63
CA VAL A 253 -7.24 22.57 0.22
C VAL A 253 -6.30 23.74 0.54
N GLY A 254 -5.66 23.73 1.71
CA GLY A 254 -4.68 24.73 2.14
C GLY A 254 -3.52 24.90 1.16
N LEU A 255 -3.01 23.80 0.57
CA LEU A 255 -1.96 23.89 -0.46
C LEU A 255 -2.41 24.69 -1.69
N TYR A 256 -3.64 24.53 -2.16
CA TYR A 256 -4.17 25.31 -3.29
C TYR A 256 -4.51 26.76 -2.92
N VAL A 257 -4.80 27.04 -1.64
CA VAL A 257 -5.08 28.40 -1.13
C VAL A 257 -3.80 29.21 -0.90
N TRP A 258 -2.71 28.54 -0.47
CA TRP A 258 -1.37 29.15 -0.32
C TRP A 258 -0.56 29.18 -1.63
N CYS A 259 -0.99 28.49 -2.69
CA CYS A 259 -0.25 28.32 -3.94
C CYS A 259 -1.08 28.77 -5.17
N GLY A 260 -1.25 30.09 -5.27
CA GLY A 260 -1.81 30.75 -6.45
C GLY A 260 -0.76 31.05 -7.51
N GLU A 261 -1.23 31.42 -8.70
CA GLU A 261 -0.42 31.65 -9.90
C GLU A 261 0.74 32.65 -9.64
N ASP A 262 0.45 33.85 -9.11
CA ASP A 262 1.48 34.87 -8.84
C ASP A 262 2.41 34.54 -7.65
N LYS A 263 1.91 33.79 -6.66
CA LYS A 263 2.53 33.64 -5.34
C LYS A 263 2.16 32.32 -4.68
N CYS A 264 3.20 31.55 -4.34
CA CYS A 264 3.11 30.31 -3.58
C CYS A 264 3.96 30.39 -2.31
N VAL A 265 3.35 30.87 -1.20
CA VAL A 265 4.03 31.17 0.08
C VAL A 265 3.15 30.85 1.28
N PHE A 266 3.75 30.49 2.42
CA PHE A 266 3.02 30.26 3.67
C PHE A 266 2.38 31.53 4.28
N THR A 267 2.80 32.72 3.84
CA THR A 267 2.43 34.01 4.42
C THR A 267 1.50 34.80 3.51
N GLY A 268 0.21 34.47 3.56
CA GLY A 268 -0.86 35.19 2.86
C GLY A 268 -1.81 34.28 2.07
N ILE A 269 -2.82 34.89 1.46
CA ILE A 269 -3.73 34.25 0.50
C ILE A 269 -3.81 35.20 -0.70
N SER A 270 -3.43 34.73 -1.89
CA SER A 270 -3.15 35.59 -3.05
C SER A 270 -4.40 36.31 -3.58
N ASP A 271 -5.57 35.67 -3.52
CA ASP A 271 -6.86 36.27 -3.89
C ASP A 271 -7.98 35.83 -2.93
N LEU A 272 -8.31 36.68 -1.95
CA LEU A 272 -9.39 36.43 -0.99
C LEU A 272 -10.80 36.72 -1.56
N GLN A 273 -10.93 37.25 -2.79
CA GLN A 273 -12.21 37.50 -3.45
C GLN A 273 -12.65 36.30 -4.29
N LYS A 274 -11.71 35.57 -4.92
CA LYS A 274 -11.92 34.26 -5.57
C LYS A 274 -12.65 33.31 -4.60
N TYR A 275 -12.12 33.16 -3.38
CA TYR A 275 -12.70 32.27 -2.35
C TYR A 275 -14.06 32.72 -1.76
N LYS A 276 -14.64 33.86 -2.16
CA LYS A 276 -16.02 34.23 -1.81
C LYS A 276 -17.07 33.74 -2.81
N ARG A 277 -16.67 33.37 -4.03
CA ARG A 277 -17.60 32.98 -5.10
C ARG A 277 -17.90 31.50 -5.02
N LEU A 278 -19.17 31.10 -4.96
CA LEU A 278 -19.56 29.69 -4.89
C LEU A 278 -19.06 28.88 -6.11
N SER A 279 -19.02 29.51 -7.29
CA SER A 279 -18.49 28.93 -8.53
C SER A 279 -17.00 28.59 -8.46
N THR A 280 -16.23 29.13 -7.52
CA THR A 280 -14.84 28.70 -7.29
C THR A 280 -14.76 27.31 -6.69
N TYR A 281 -15.77 26.88 -5.92
CA TYR A 281 -15.79 25.58 -5.23
C TYR A 281 -16.54 24.51 -6.02
N PHE A 282 -17.61 24.89 -6.72
CA PHE A 282 -18.48 23.96 -7.42
C PHE A 282 -18.61 24.29 -8.91
N ASP A 283 -18.40 23.25 -9.72
CA ASP A 283 -18.82 23.19 -11.11
C ASP A 283 -19.43 21.80 -11.37
N LEU A 284 -20.59 21.81 -12.03
CA LEU A 284 -21.35 20.59 -12.34
C LEU A 284 -20.59 19.68 -13.31
N LYS A 285 -19.84 20.24 -14.28
CA LYS A 285 -19.06 19.44 -15.23
C LYS A 285 -17.94 18.69 -14.53
N SER A 286 -17.29 19.33 -13.55
CA SER A 286 -16.23 18.74 -12.73
C SER A 286 -16.76 17.59 -11.85
N ALA A 287 -17.92 17.79 -11.22
CA ALA A 287 -18.59 16.74 -10.46
C ALA A 287 -19.02 15.55 -11.35
N LEU A 288 -19.60 15.81 -12.53
CA LEU A 288 -19.99 14.76 -13.49
C LEU A 288 -18.77 14.03 -14.08
N GLY A 289 -17.69 14.74 -14.39
CA GLY A 289 -16.43 14.15 -14.87
C GLY A 289 -15.79 13.22 -13.83
N LEU A 290 -15.82 13.60 -12.56
CA LEU A 290 -15.38 12.75 -11.45
C LEU A 290 -16.26 11.51 -11.28
N LEU A 291 -17.58 11.66 -11.38
CA LEU A 291 -18.51 10.52 -11.32
C LEU A 291 -18.30 9.57 -12.50
N ALA A 292 -18.10 10.09 -13.72
CA ALA A 292 -17.75 9.29 -14.89
C ALA A 292 -16.42 8.54 -14.69
N TYR A 293 -15.39 9.21 -14.16
CA TYR A 293 -14.09 8.63 -13.84
C TYR A 293 -14.20 7.42 -12.89
N PHE A 294 -14.87 7.59 -11.74
CA PHE A 294 -15.10 6.49 -10.79
C PHE A 294 -16.02 5.39 -11.36
N THR A 295 -16.98 5.73 -12.23
CA THR A 295 -17.86 4.75 -12.89
C THR A 295 -17.08 3.89 -13.88
N ILE A 296 -16.27 4.50 -14.76
CA ILE A 296 -15.44 3.79 -15.74
C ILE A 296 -14.43 2.88 -15.02
N LEU A 297 -13.76 3.36 -13.97
CA LEU A 297 -12.88 2.51 -13.16
C LEU A 297 -13.61 1.39 -12.42
N SER A 298 -14.87 1.58 -12.01
CA SER A 298 -15.69 0.52 -11.42
C SER A 298 -16.08 -0.55 -12.45
N LEU A 299 -16.43 -0.16 -13.68
CA LEU A 299 -16.71 -1.07 -14.79
C LEU A 299 -15.46 -1.85 -15.22
N LEU A 300 -14.31 -1.18 -15.35
CA LEU A 300 -13.02 -1.83 -15.62
C LEU A 300 -12.62 -2.79 -14.50
N SER A 301 -12.93 -2.46 -13.24
CA SER A 301 -12.69 -3.35 -12.09
C SER A 301 -13.70 -4.50 -11.98
N ALA A 302 -14.84 -4.44 -12.68
CA ALA A 302 -15.76 -5.56 -12.87
C ALA A 302 -15.33 -6.48 -14.04
N PHE A 303 -14.53 -5.96 -14.97
CA PHE A 303 -14.19 -6.66 -16.21
C PHE A 303 -13.32 -7.90 -15.94
N PRO A 304 -13.70 -9.10 -16.40
CA PRO A 304 -13.07 -10.36 -15.99
C PRO A 304 -11.72 -10.65 -16.67
N TYR A 305 -11.27 -9.77 -17.57
CA TYR A 305 -10.07 -9.89 -18.40
C TYR A 305 -9.08 -8.74 -18.18
N GLY A 306 -7.93 -8.79 -18.88
CA GLY A 306 -6.91 -7.74 -18.82
C GLY A 306 -6.01 -7.77 -17.58
N GLY A 307 -6.06 -8.85 -16.80
CA GLY A 307 -5.35 -8.97 -15.54
C GLY A 307 -5.23 -10.40 -15.04
N LYS A 308 -4.21 -10.67 -14.23
CA LYS A 308 -4.04 -12.00 -13.62
C LYS A 308 -5.11 -12.20 -12.54
N LYS A 309 -5.80 -13.33 -12.55
CA LYS A 309 -6.70 -13.75 -11.46
C LYS A 309 -5.85 -14.17 -10.27
N VAL A 310 -5.98 -13.48 -9.14
CA VAL A 310 -5.17 -13.70 -7.94
C VAL A 310 -6.10 -13.92 -6.76
N ALA A 311 -5.94 -15.06 -6.09
CA ALA A 311 -6.59 -15.32 -4.81
C ALA A 311 -5.95 -14.46 -3.72
N ALA A 312 -6.76 -13.80 -2.91
CA ALA A 312 -6.35 -13.11 -1.71
C ALA A 312 -6.02 -14.09 -0.57
N GLN A 313 -5.50 -13.56 0.53
CA GLN A 313 -5.34 -14.33 1.77
C GLN A 313 -6.71 -14.79 2.32
N PRO A 314 -6.78 -15.92 3.05
CA PRO A 314 -8.01 -16.37 3.70
C PRO A 314 -8.56 -15.32 4.67
N SER A 315 -9.89 -15.23 4.77
CA SER A 315 -10.59 -14.31 5.67
C SER A 315 -11.90 -14.91 6.18
N LYS A 316 -12.51 -14.27 7.19
CA LYS A 316 -13.88 -14.51 7.70
C LYS A 316 -14.97 -14.62 6.64
N GLN A 317 -14.72 -14.09 5.45
CA GLN A 317 -15.65 -14.06 4.31
C GLN A 317 -15.32 -15.15 3.25
N GLY A 318 -14.35 -16.02 3.54
CA GLY A 318 -13.76 -16.94 2.58
C GLY A 318 -12.53 -16.36 1.87
N LYS A 319 -12.18 -16.96 0.73
CA LYS A 319 -10.97 -16.67 -0.06
C LYS A 319 -11.35 -15.98 -1.36
N PHE A 320 -11.36 -14.64 -1.35
CA PHE A 320 -11.72 -13.85 -2.54
C PHE A 320 -10.71 -14.02 -3.69
N VAL A 321 -11.21 -14.01 -4.92
CA VAL A 321 -10.40 -13.89 -6.14
C VAL A 321 -10.60 -12.49 -6.72
N TYR A 322 -9.50 -11.85 -7.11
CA TYR A 322 -9.46 -10.51 -7.69
C TYR A 322 -8.81 -10.55 -9.08
N VAL A 323 -9.27 -9.70 -10.01
CA VAL A 323 -8.66 -9.54 -11.33
C VAL A 323 -7.68 -8.36 -11.28
N MET A 324 -6.39 -8.64 -11.45
CA MET A 324 -5.31 -7.65 -11.38
C MET A 324 -5.14 -6.91 -12.71
N ASN A 325 -6.14 -6.12 -13.08
CA ASN A 325 -6.22 -5.34 -14.32
C ASN A 325 -6.04 -3.82 -14.09
N GLY A 326 -5.37 -3.41 -13.01
CA GLY A 326 -5.06 -1.99 -12.73
C GLY A 326 -4.23 -1.33 -13.83
N LEU A 327 -3.27 -2.05 -14.43
CA LEU A 327 -2.48 -1.54 -15.55
C LEU A 327 -3.32 -1.37 -16.84
N LEU A 328 -4.22 -2.30 -17.17
CA LEU A 328 -5.18 -2.10 -18.27
C LEU A 328 -6.10 -0.91 -17.96
N SER A 329 -6.55 -0.78 -16.71
CA SER A 329 -7.42 0.34 -16.30
C SER A 329 -6.73 1.68 -16.53
N ALA A 330 -5.43 1.78 -16.22
CA ALA A 330 -4.62 2.96 -16.55
C ALA A 330 -4.54 3.21 -18.07
N LEU A 331 -4.17 2.19 -18.86
CA LEU A 331 -4.05 2.32 -20.32
C LEU A 331 -5.36 2.73 -21.00
N VAL A 332 -6.51 2.22 -20.53
CA VAL A 332 -7.84 2.62 -21.02
C VAL A 332 -8.15 4.07 -20.63
N MET A 333 -7.92 4.46 -19.37
CA MET A 333 -8.17 5.85 -18.94
C MET A 333 -7.31 6.86 -19.70
N PHE A 334 -6.01 6.57 -19.88
CA PHE A 334 -5.12 7.41 -20.68
C PHE A 334 -5.55 7.46 -22.16
N SER A 335 -5.93 6.33 -22.75
CA SER A 335 -6.47 6.27 -24.13
C SER A 335 -7.76 7.09 -24.29
N ILE A 336 -8.65 7.09 -23.29
CA ILE A 336 -9.86 7.91 -23.28
C ILE A 336 -9.49 9.41 -23.26
N CYS A 337 -8.60 9.84 -22.37
CA CYS A 337 -8.16 11.24 -22.31
C CYS A 337 -7.47 11.69 -23.61
N ALA A 338 -6.58 10.88 -24.17
CA ALA A 338 -5.90 11.17 -25.43
C ALA A 338 -6.86 11.19 -26.63
N GLY A 339 -7.82 10.26 -26.69
CA GLY A 339 -8.86 10.22 -27.71
C GLY A 339 -9.76 11.45 -27.68
N LEU A 340 -10.16 11.92 -26.49
CA LEU A 340 -10.97 13.14 -26.34
C LEU A 340 -10.22 14.39 -26.84
N GLU A 341 -8.92 14.55 -26.53
CA GLU A 341 -8.09 15.64 -27.07
C GLU A 341 -7.90 15.58 -28.60
N PHE A 342 -7.78 14.36 -29.14
CA PHE A 342 -7.74 14.12 -30.59
C PHE A 342 -9.05 14.56 -31.26
N TYR A 343 -10.20 14.19 -30.68
CA TYR A 343 -11.54 14.68 -31.06
C TYR A 343 -11.83 16.15 -30.63
N ARG A 344 -10.78 16.94 -30.35
CA ARG A 344 -10.84 18.39 -30.04
C ARG A 344 -11.60 18.76 -28.75
N ILE A 345 -11.86 17.81 -27.86
CA ILE A 345 -12.43 18.06 -26.52
C ILE A 345 -11.26 18.32 -25.55
N PRO A 346 -11.10 19.55 -25.02
CA PRO A 346 -9.87 19.99 -24.34
C PRO A 346 -9.80 19.51 -22.87
N VAL A 347 -9.74 18.21 -22.65
CA VAL A 347 -9.74 17.55 -21.34
C VAL A 347 -8.53 17.96 -20.49
N ALA A 348 -7.33 18.05 -21.07
CA ALA A 348 -6.12 18.40 -20.34
C ALA A 348 -6.18 19.85 -19.83
N ASP A 349 -6.51 20.77 -20.72
CA ASP A 349 -6.64 22.19 -20.41
C ASP A 349 -7.78 22.47 -19.38
N TYR A 350 -8.86 21.70 -19.47
CA TYR A 350 -9.96 21.68 -18.50
C TYR A 350 -9.51 21.17 -17.11
N ILE A 351 -8.77 20.05 -17.05
CA ILE A 351 -8.25 19.49 -15.78
C ILE A 351 -7.34 20.49 -15.06
N ILE A 352 -6.48 21.20 -15.78
CA ILE A 352 -5.64 22.28 -15.20
C ILE A 352 -6.53 23.40 -14.67
N ARG A 353 -7.40 23.97 -15.53
CA ARG A 353 -8.21 25.14 -15.16
C ARG A 353 -9.25 24.87 -14.06
N HIS A 354 -9.66 23.63 -13.84
CA HIS A 354 -10.69 23.26 -12.85
C HIS A 354 -10.17 22.32 -11.75
N GLN A 355 -8.85 22.18 -11.59
CA GLN A 355 -8.21 21.27 -10.61
C GLN A 355 -8.70 21.47 -9.17
N PHE A 356 -9.01 22.72 -8.78
CA PHE A 356 -9.57 23.03 -7.45
C PHE A 356 -11.05 22.61 -7.31
N GLN A 357 -11.89 22.81 -8.33
CA GLN A 357 -13.29 22.35 -8.33
C GLN A 357 -13.35 20.82 -8.36
N LEU A 358 -12.41 20.16 -9.04
CA LEU A 358 -12.22 18.70 -9.03
C LEU A 358 -11.81 18.20 -7.63
N LEU A 359 -10.89 18.88 -6.93
CA LEU A 359 -10.53 18.58 -5.54
C LEU A 359 -11.74 18.67 -4.60
N ILE A 360 -12.50 19.77 -4.65
CA ILE A 360 -13.68 19.96 -3.80
C ILE A 360 -14.76 18.92 -4.13
N SER A 361 -14.99 18.63 -5.41
CA SER A 361 -15.88 17.55 -5.86
C SER A 361 -15.44 16.18 -5.32
N SER A 362 -14.13 15.91 -5.27
CA SER A 362 -13.55 14.67 -4.76
C SER A 362 -13.70 14.53 -3.24
N ILE A 363 -13.52 15.62 -2.49
CA ILE A 363 -13.81 15.67 -1.05
C ILE A 363 -15.30 15.40 -0.79
N CYS A 364 -16.20 16.08 -1.51
CA CYS A 364 -17.64 15.86 -1.37
C CYS A 364 -18.04 14.42 -1.70
N PHE A 365 -17.53 13.86 -2.81
CA PHE A 365 -17.77 12.47 -3.20
C PHE A 365 -17.27 11.48 -2.15
N ALA A 366 -16.04 11.64 -1.65
CA ALA A 366 -15.47 10.76 -0.63
C ALA A 366 -16.20 10.83 0.71
N ALA A 367 -16.71 12.01 1.09
CA ALA A 367 -17.56 12.19 2.25
C ALA A 367 -18.90 11.45 2.08
N ILE A 368 -19.60 11.66 0.95
CA ILE A 368 -20.87 10.97 0.63
C ILE A 368 -20.67 9.45 0.64
N VAL A 369 -19.64 8.94 -0.05
CA VAL A 369 -19.32 7.50 -0.07
C VAL A 369 -19.03 6.97 1.34
N SER A 370 -18.30 7.71 2.18
CA SER A 370 -18.04 7.28 3.57
C SER A 370 -19.31 7.17 4.42
N ILE A 371 -20.28 8.07 4.22
CA ILE A 371 -21.58 8.04 4.90
C ILE A 371 -22.41 6.84 4.42
N LEU A 372 -22.49 6.63 3.11
CA LEU A 372 -23.19 5.48 2.51
C LEU A 372 -22.59 4.14 2.99
N LEU A 373 -21.27 4.03 3.06
CA LEU A 373 -20.57 2.85 3.61
C LEU A 373 -20.86 2.64 5.10
N TYR A 374 -20.89 3.71 5.89
CA TYR A 374 -21.22 3.61 7.30
C TYR A 374 -22.68 3.20 7.54
N VAL A 375 -23.64 3.73 6.77
CA VAL A 375 -25.04 3.29 6.80
C VAL A 375 -25.17 1.83 6.35
N ARG A 376 -24.57 1.46 5.22
CA ARG A 376 -24.52 0.08 4.72
C ARG A 376 -23.98 -0.90 5.77
N SER A 377 -22.96 -0.51 6.54
CA SER A 377 -22.33 -1.37 7.54
C SER A 377 -23.23 -1.83 8.71
N PHE A 378 -24.46 -1.34 8.81
CA PHE A 378 -25.49 -1.88 9.73
C PHE A 378 -26.28 -3.07 9.16
N TYR A 379 -26.20 -3.31 7.84
CA TYR A 379 -27.00 -4.31 7.12
C TYR A 379 -26.16 -5.45 6.51
N VAL A 380 -24.88 -5.56 6.89
CA VAL A 380 -23.94 -6.58 6.38
C VAL A 380 -23.62 -7.65 7.44
N PRO A 381 -23.27 -8.89 7.04
CA PRO A 381 -22.94 -9.97 7.98
C PRO A 381 -21.76 -9.63 8.90
N VAL A 382 -21.78 -10.14 10.12
CA VAL A 382 -20.73 -9.89 11.14
C VAL A 382 -19.33 -10.31 10.67
N SER A 383 -19.23 -11.27 9.74
CA SER A 383 -17.97 -11.69 9.11
C SER A 383 -17.32 -10.62 8.22
N THR A 384 -18.06 -9.63 7.71
CA THR A 384 -17.48 -8.53 6.91
C THR A 384 -16.95 -7.38 7.77
N LEU A 385 -17.22 -7.41 9.07
CA LEU A 385 -17.01 -6.28 9.97
C LEU A 385 -15.57 -6.17 10.51
N ASN A 386 -15.08 -4.94 10.52
CA ASN A 386 -13.77 -4.55 11.03
C ASN A 386 -13.72 -4.61 12.57
N SER A 387 -13.00 -5.60 13.11
CA SER A 387 -12.78 -5.78 14.55
C SER A 387 -12.04 -4.63 15.25
N PHE A 388 -11.33 -3.77 14.51
CA PHE A 388 -10.71 -2.55 15.07
C PHE A 388 -11.73 -1.41 15.23
N ALA A 389 -12.85 -1.42 14.51
CA ALA A 389 -13.85 -0.36 14.48
C ALA A 389 -15.16 -0.70 15.23
N VAL A 390 -15.60 -1.97 15.21
CA VAL A 390 -16.82 -2.40 15.91
C VAL A 390 -16.60 -2.45 17.43
N GLY A 391 -17.67 -2.16 18.19
CA GLY A 391 -17.62 -2.04 19.66
C GLY A 391 -16.98 -0.74 20.17
N ARG A 392 -16.62 0.19 19.27
CA ARG A 392 -15.99 1.48 19.61
C ARG A 392 -16.99 2.64 19.50
N ASN A 393 -16.53 3.85 19.82
CA ASN A 393 -17.30 5.09 19.63
C ASN A 393 -17.80 5.21 18.17
N LYS A 394 -19.06 5.65 17.98
CA LYS A 394 -19.74 5.77 16.67
C LYS A 394 -18.90 6.56 15.64
N TYR A 395 -18.31 7.69 16.04
CA TYR A 395 -17.50 8.53 15.13
C TYR A 395 -16.17 7.85 14.75
N TYR A 396 -15.50 7.21 15.72
CA TYR A 396 -14.28 6.43 15.44
C TYR A 396 -14.57 5.26 14.47
N ALA A 397 -15.73 4.61 14.62
CA ALA A 397 -16.16 3.54 13.74
C ALA A 397 -16.50 4.01 12.31
N PHE A 398 -17.04 5.23 12.17
CA PHE A 398 -17.21 5.93 10.88
C PHE A 398 -15.85 6.26 10.24
N PHE A 399 -14.92 6.81 11.03
CA PHE A 399 -13.57 7.19 10.57
C PHE A 399 -12.76 5.99 10.06
N MET A 400 -12.66 4.93 10.87
CA MET A 400 -11.88 3.72 10.55
C MET A 400 -12.57 2.77 9.55
N GLY A 401 -13.87 2.94 9.29
CA GLY A 401 -14.67 2.04 8.48
C GLY A 401 -15.07 0.77 9.21
N ARG A 402 -16.38 0.47 9.21
CA ARG A 402 -16.96 -0.71 9.85
C ARG A 402 -16.97 -1.96 8.96
N GLU A 403 -17.05 -1.83 7.64
CA GLU A 403 -16.94 -2.93 6.67
C GLU A 403 -15.48 -2.99 6.16
N ILE A 404 -14.88 -4.17 6.07
CA ILE A 404 -13.46 -4.29 5.66
C ILE A 404 -13.31 -4.04 4.16
N ASN A 405 -13.99 -4.81 3.33
CA ASN A 405 -13.90 -4.79 1.86
C ASN A 405 -15.31 -4.71 1.24
N PRO A 406 -15.94 -3.52 1.22
CA PRO A 406 -17.30 -3.35 0.73
C PRO A 406 -17.39 -3.57 -0.78
N ARG A 407 -18.26 -4.49 -1.17
CA ARG A 407 -18.46 -4.91 -2.56
C ARG A 407 -19.81 -4.45 -3.12
N LEU A 408 -19.80 -3.79 -4.28
CA LEU A 408 -20.99 -3.57 -5.10
C LEU A 408 -21.31 -4.85 -5.88
N TYR A 409 -22.56 -5.31 -5.77
CA TYR A 409 -23.07 -6.53 -6.42
C TYR A 409 -22.20 -7.78 -6.23
N GLY A 410 -21.42 -7.86 -5.14
CA GLY A 410 -20.42 -8.92 -4.88
C GLY A 410 -19.13 -8.83 -5.73
N VAL A 411 -19.22 -8.29 -6.95
CA VAL A 411 -18.11 -8.22 -7.91
C VAL A 411 -17.09 -7.13 -7.56
N VAL A 412 -17.51 -5.86 -7.51
CA VAL A 412 -16.60 -4.71 -7.47
C VAL A 412 -16.28 -4.32 -6.03
N ASP A 413 -15.04 -4.57 -5.61
CA ASP A 413 -14.51 -4.12 -4.31
C ASP A 413 -14.14 -2.63 -4.39
N LEU A 414 -14.82 -1.80 -3.60
CA LEU A 414 -14.60 -0.35 -3.62
C LEU A 414 -13.21 0.07 -3.15
N LYS A 415 -12.53 -0.75 -2.34
CA LYS A 415 -11.19 -0.43 -1.84
C LYS A 415 -10.14 -0.54 -2.95
N ILE A 416 -10.26 -1.50 -3.87
CA ILE A 416 -9.34 -1.59 -5.02
C ILE A 416 -9.70 -0.57 -6.10
N VAL A 417 -10.98 -0.21 -6.26
CA VAL A 417 -11.39 0.91 -7.15
C VAL A 417 -10.76 2.23 -6.70
N PHE A 418 -10.88 2.60 -5.42
CA PHE A 418 -10.25 3.85 -4.93
C PHE A 418 -8.71 3.78 -4.93
N PHE A 419 -8.12 2.60 -4.72
CA PHE A 419 -6.68 2.39 -4.86
C PHE A 419 -6.20 2.69 -6.30
N ARG A 420 -6.91 2.18 -7.32
CA ARG A 420 -6.66 2.48 -8.73
C ARG A 420 -6.91 3.96 -9.05
N ALA A 421 -7.99 4.52 -8.52
CA ALA A 421 -8.39 5.91 -8.76
C ALA A 421 -7.33 6.93 -8.28
N PHE A 422 -6.68 6.71 -7.13
CA PHE A 422 -5.64 7.64 -6.71
C PHE A 422 -4.38 7.55 -7.57
N LEU A 423 -3.97 6.33 -7.94
CA LEU A 423 -2.75 6.09 -8.74
C LEU A 423 -2.91 6.65 -10.17
N ILE A 424 -4.01 6.31 -10.83
CA ILE A 424 -4.30 6.75 -12.19
C ILE A 424 -4.62 8.25 -12.21
N GLY A 425 -5.33 8.76 -11.19
CA GLY A 425 -5.69 10.18 -11.10
C GLY A 425 -4.46 11.09 -10.91
N ALA A 426 -3.51 10.68 -10.06
CA ALA A 426 -2.25 11.40 -9.89
C ALA A 426 -1.44 11.42 -11.20
N ALA A 427 -1.30 10.26 -11.86
CA ALA A 427 -0.56 10.14 -13.11
C ALA A 427 -1.19 10.97 -14.25
N LEU A 428 -2.53 11.00 -14.34
CA LEU A 428 -3.24 11.83 -15.32
C LEU A 428 -2.98 13.32 -15.10
N ILE A 429 -2.94 13.79 -13.85
CA ILE A 429 -2.62 15.20 -13.53
C ILE A 429 -1.19 15.54 -13.98
N ASP A 430 -0.19 14.72 -13.63
CA ASP A 430 1.20 14.96 -14.03
C ASP A 430 1.38 15.00 -15.56
N PHE A 431 0.75 14.05 -16.27
CA PHE A 431 0.83 13.97 -17.74
C PHE A 431 0.05 15.09 -18.44
N VAL A 432 -1.04 15.58 -17.86
CA VAL A 432 -1.78 16.75 -18.37
C VAL A 432 -0.91 18.01 -18.30
N TYR A 433 -0.20 18.21 -17.20
CA TYR A 433 0.75 19.31 -17.05
C TYR A 433 1.96 19.18 -17.99
N LEU A 434 2.52 17.97 -18.15
CA LEU A 434 3.57 17.70 -19.13
C LEU A 434 3.10 17.95 -20.58
N TYR A 435 1.93 17.45 -20.96
CA TYR A 435 1.31 17.65 -22.28
C TYR A 435 1.17 19.14 -22.62
N LYS A 436 0.73 19.95 -21.64
CA LYS A 436 0.60 21.40 -21.79
C LYS A 436 1.95 22.10 -21.92
N SER A 437 2.94 21.71 -21.11
CA SER A 437 4.29 22.32 -21.13
C SER A 437 5.08 22.03 -22.40
N LEU A 438 4.81 20.91 -23.08
CA LEU A 438 5.46 20.53 -24.34
C LEU A 438 4.81 21.16 -25.59
N ASP A 439 3.75 21.96 -25.42
CA ASP A 439 2.88 22.52 -26.47
C ASP A 439 2.49 21.54 -27.58
N LEU A 440 2.10 20.33 -27.17
CA LEU A 440 1.56 19.31 -28.06
C LEU A 440 0.22 19.72 -28.69
N THR A 441 -0.37 20.84 -28.25
CA THR A 441 -1.54 21.45 -28.88
C THR A 441 -1.18 22.22 -30.15
N ALA A 442 -0.02 22.89 -30.23
CA ALA A 442 0.48 23.48 -31.48
C ALA A 442 0.83 22.42 -32.53
N MET A 443 1.38 21.27 -32.12
CA MET A 443 1.67 20.14 -33.01
C MET A 443 0.41 19.42 -33.55
N ARG A 444 -0.81 19.89 -33.21
CA ARG A 444 -2.09 19.37 -33.73
C ARG A 444 -2.46 19.94 -35.11
N ASN A 445 -1.67 20.88 -35.64
CA ASN A 445 -1.77 21.33 -37.03
C ASN A 445 -1.03 20.35 -37.94
N VAL A 446 -1.77 19.51 -38.67
CA VAL A 446 -1.25 18.40 -39.50
C VAL A 446 -0.28 18.85 -40.61
N THR A 447 -0.28 20.13 -40.96
CA THR A 447 0.61 20.77 -41.93
C THR A 447 1.89 21.37 -41.33
N ALA A 448 2.06 21.34 -40.01
CA ALA A 448 3.29 21.80 -39.37
C ALA A 448 4.32 20.66 -39.35
N GLU A 449 5.53 20.90 -39.88
CA GLU A 449 6.64 19.97 -39.74
C GLU A 449 6.92 19.69 -38.25
N PHE A 450 7.13 18.42 -37.92
CA PHE A 450 7.63 18.01 -36.60
C PHE A 450 9.09 18.47 -36.46
N ASP A 451 9.28 19.69 -35.96
CA ASP A 451 10.58 20.22 -35.59
C ASP A 451 10.83 20.00 -34.09
N PRO A 452 11.56 18.95 -33.68
CA PRO A 452 11.82 18.66 -32.28
C PRO A 452 12.63 19.77 -31.57
N LYS A 453 13.23 20.72 -32.31
CA LYS A 453 13.95 21.86 -31.72
C LYS A 453 13.00 22.95 -31.18
N LYS A 454 11.72 22.92 -31.56
CA LYS A 454 10.68 23.83 -31.04
C LYS A 454 10.03 23.35 -29.74
N MET A 455 10.28 22.10 -29.32
CA MET A 455 9.69 21.53 -28.11
C MET A 455 10.37 22.09 -26.84
N ASN A 456 9.58 22.65 -25.93
CA ASN A 456 10.06 23.22 -24.66
C ASN A 456 10.41 22.13 -23.63
N LEU A 457 11.58 21.50 -23.81
CA LEU A 457 12.07 20.39 -22.98
C LEU A 457 12.65 20.87 -21.63
N GLN A 458 11.81 21.34 -20.70
CA GLN A 458 12.22 21.69 -19.33
C GLN A 458 12.70 20.43 -18.56
N PRO A 459 14.01 20.23 -18.29
CA PRO A 459 14.50 18.95 -17.78
C PRO A 459 14.00 18.64 -16.37
N THR A 460 13.75 19.67 -15.57
CA THR A 460 13.21 19.56 -14.20
C THR A 460 11.80 19.01 -14.18
N LEU A 461 10.91 19.47 -15.08
CA LEU A 461 9.56 18.95 -15.20
C LEU A 461 9.56 17.49 -15.68
N ILE A 462 10.32 17.20 -16.74
CA ILE A 462 10.42 15.84 -17.32
C ILE A 462 10.96 14.87 -16.27
N THR A 463 11.98 15.27 -15.48
CA THR A 463 12.52 14.45 -14.40
C THR A 463 11.48 14.21 -13.31
N TYR A 464 10.80 15.24 -12.81
CA TYR A 464 9.76 15.07 -11.79
C TYR A 464 8.66 14.11 -12.24
N VAL A 465 8.09 14.35 -13.43
CA VAL A 465 6.97 13.54 -13.96
C VAL A 465 7.42 12.10 -14.21
N LEU A 466 8.64 11.87 -14.70
CA LEU A 466 9.18 10.51 -14.87
C LEU A 466 9.35 9.79 -13.53
N LEU A 467 9.95 10.42 -12.52
CA LEU A 467 10.15 9.81 -11.20
C LEU A 467 8.79 9.52 -10.53
N HIS A 468 7.88 10.49 -10.49
CA HIS A 468 6.58 10.30 -9.86
C HIS A 468 5.72 9.28 -10.62
N PHE A 469 5.74 9.27 -11.95
CA PHE A 469 5.06 8.25 -12.75
C PHE A 469 5.60 6.84 -12.49
N ILE A 470 6.92 6.65 -12.37
CA ILE A 470 7.50 5.35 -12.00
C ILE A 470 6.97 4.88 -10.63
N TYR A 471 6.90 5.79 -9.65
CA TYR A 471 6.34 5.50 -8.32
C TYR A 471 4.84 5.14 -8.35
N LEU A 472 4.04 5.78 -9.22
CA LEU A 472 2.62 5.49 -9.39
C LEU A 472 2.34 4.23 -10.24
N LEU A 473 3.23 3.90 -11.18
CA LEU A 473 3.10 2.76 -12.09
C LEU A 473 3.55 1.44 -11.44
N ASP A 474 4.57 1.46 -10.58
CA ASP A 474 5.05 0.33 -9.80
C ASP A 474 3.92 -0.46 -9.05
N PRO A 475 3.02 0.17 -8.26
CA PRO A 475 1.90 -0.54 -7.64
C PRO A 475 0.83 -1.03 -8.64
N LEU A 476 0.75 -0.49 -9.86
CA LEU A 476 -0.17 -0.96 -10.92
C LEU A 476 0.39 -2.17 -11.69
N ILE A 477 1.70 -2.21 -11.95
CA ILE A 477 2.38 -3.36 -12.57
C ILE A 477 2.36 -4.57 -11.62
N TRP A 478 2.71 -4.36 -10.35
CA TRP A 478 2.78 -5.42 -9.35
C TRP A 478 1.54 -5.47 -8.43
N GLU A 479 0.37 -5.11 -8.96
CA GLU A 479 -0.91 -4.98 -8.23
C GLU A 479 -1.26 -6.22 -7.38
N SER A 480 -0.87 -7.43 -7.83
CA SER A 480 -1.05 -8.67 -7.07
C SER A 480 -0.48 -8.68 -5.64
N GLY A 481 0.46 -7.77 -5.32
CA GLY A 481 0.99 -7.58 -3.97
C GLY A 481 0.05 -6.82 -3.04
N TRP A 482 -0.94 -6.09 -3.56
CA TRP A 482 -2.00 -5.42 -2.78
C TRP A 482 -2.74 -6.42 -1.89
N THR A 483 -3.01 -7.63 -2.38
CA THR A 483 -3.77 -8.67 -1.66
C THR A 483 -3.09 -9.19 -0.39
N THR A 484 -1.79 -8.95 -0.19
CA THR A 484 -1.08 -9.35 1.04
C THR A 484 -0.78 -8.16 1.98
N GLN A 485 -1.25 -6.95 1.64
CA GLN A 485 -1.12 -5.75 2.48
C GLN A 485 -2.14 -5.72 3.62
N PHE A 486 -1.76 -5.11 4.75
CA PHE A 486 -2.67 -4.86 5.88
C PHE A 486 -3.90 -4.05 5.46
N THR A 487 -3.70 -3.01 4.64
CA THR A 487 -4.78 -2.10 4.23
C THR A 487 -5.84 -2.82 3.38
N ALA A 488 -5.49 -3.83 2.58
CA ALA A 488 -6.44 -4.68 1.88
C ALA A 488 -7.15 -5.68 2.82
N GLN A 489 -6.41 -6.31 3.73
CA GLN A 489 -6.91 -7.46 4.51
C GLN A 489 -7.64 -7.11 5.82
N GLN A 490 -7.23 -6.04 6.51
CA GLN A 490 -7.58 -5.81 7.93
C GLN A 490 -8.00 -4.37 8.25
N GLU A 491 -7.62 -3.39 7.43
CA GLU A 491 -8.06 -1.99 7.60
C GLU A 491 -9.47 -1.80 7.01
N GLY A 492 -10.34 -1.05 7.69
CA GLY A 492 -11.71 -0.80 7.24
C GLY A 492 -11.78 0.18 6.08
N PHE A 493 -12.84 0.10 5.27
CA PHE A 493 -13.12 1.10 4.25
C PHE A 493 -14.16 2.09 4.79
N GLY A 494 -13.64 3.19 5.34
CA GLY A 494 -14.41 4.32 5.89
C GLY A 494 -13.77 5.65 5.56
N TYR A 495 -14.18 6.72 6.24
CA TYR A 495 -13.80 8.10 5.91
C TYR A 495 -12.29 8.30 5.73
N LEU A 496 -11.46 7.73 6.61
CA LEU A 496 -10.01 7.85 6.51
C LEU A 496 -9.49 7.41 5.13
N LEU A 497 -9.92 6.24 4.65
CA LEU A 497 -9.36 5.64 3.44
C LEU A 497 -10.05 6.14 2.16
N THR A 498 -11.35 6.48 2.20
CA THR A 498 -12.00 7.17 1.07
C THR A 498 -11.44 8.57 0.87
N MET A 499 -11.28 9.35 1.95
CA MET A 499 -10.83 10.74 1.87
C MET A 499 -9.35 10.86 1.45
N VAL A 500 -8.47 9.99 1.99
CA VAL A 500 -7.06 9.95 1.55
C VAL A 500 -6.95 9.60 0.07
N TYR A 501 -7.54 8.48 -0.38
CA TYR A 501 -7.46 8.10 -1.80
C TYR A 501 -8.11 9.11 -2.75
N ALA A 502 -9.16 9.81 -2.33
CA ALA A 502 -9.82 10.83 -3.15
C ALA A 502 -9.03 12.17 -3.24
N THR A 503 -8.21 12.49 -2.23
CA THR A 503 -7.46 13.76 -2.18
C THR A 503 -6.00 13.65 -2.63
N VAL A 504 -5.39 12.46 -2.53
CA VAL A 504 -4.01 12.16 -2.94
C VAL A 504 -3.65 12.62 -4.37
N PRO A 505 -4.48 12.47 -5.42
CA PRO A 505 -4.17 12.98 -6.76
C PRO A 505 -3.87 14.48 -6.77
N PHE A 506 -4.67 15.25 -6.04
CA PHE A 506 -4.55 16.69 -5.94
C PHE A 506 -3.40 17.09 -5.02
N PHE A 507 -3.09 16.28 -4.01
CA PHE A 507 -1.98 16.48 -3.06
C PHE A 507 -0.63 16.50 -3.80
N TYR A 508 -0.27 15.42 -4.49
CA TYR A 508 0.93 15.40 -5.34
C TYR A 508 0.80 16.34 -6.55
N GLY A 509 -0.42 16.52 -7.08
CA GLY A 509 -0.72 17.48 -8.15
C GLY A 509 -0.34 18.94 -7.84
N THR A 510 -0.12 19.30 -6.58
CA THR A 510 0.44 20.63 -6.23
C THR A 510 1.92 20.78 -6.54
N ILE A 511 2.70 19.69 -6.59
CA ILE A 511 4.12 19.71 -6.90
C ILE A 511 4.33 20.05 -8.37
N VAL A 512 3.68 19.32 -9.28
CA VAL A 512 3.79 19.56 -10.74
C VAL A 512 3.24 20.94 -11.14
N LYS A 513 2.15 21.38 -10.50
CA LYS A 513 1.59 22.75 -10.64
C LYS A 513 2.64 23.82 -10.31
N TYR A 514 3.29 23.70 -9.15
CA TYR A 514 4.34 24.63 -8.72
C TYR A 514 5.56 24.64 -9.65
N ILE A 515 6.01 23.47 -10.13
CA ILE A 515 7.15 23.36 -11.04
C ILE A 515 6.94 24.17 -12.33
N ILE A 516 5.71 24.21 -12.84
CA ILE A 516 5.36 24.95 -14.07
C ILE A 516 5.05 26.42 -13.78
N GLU A 517 4.13 26.71 -12.86
CA GLU A 517 3.69 28.10 -12.60
C GLU A 517 4.83 28.99 -12.08
N HIS A 518 5.70 28.45 -11.21
CA HIS A 518 6.84 29.17 -10.65
C HIS A 518 8.15 28.89 -11.41
N GLY A 519 8.07 28.26 -12.59
CA GLY A 519 9.18 28.11 -13.54
C GLY A 519 10.41 27.39 -12.96
N VAL A 520 10.22 26.37 -12.14
CA VAL A 520 11.29 25.76 -11.34
C VAL A 520 12.33 25.08 -12.23
N GLN A 521 13.58 25.54 -12.14
CA GLN A 521 14.71 24.98 -12.85
C GLN A 521 15.78 24.51 -11.86
N LEU A 522 16.08 23.21 -11.90
CA LEU A 522 17.16 22.57 -11.13
C LEU A 522 18.28 22.15 -12.09
N GLU A 523 19.52 22.46 -11.71
CA GLU A 523 20.72 22.04 -12.44
C GLU A 523 20.77 20.52 -12.65
N VAL A 524 21.31 20.07 -13.80
CA VAL A 524 21.30 18.66 -14.21
C VAL A 524 21.95 17.74 -13.18
N TRP A 525 23.03 18.15 -12.50
CA TRP A 525 23.66 17.34 -11.45
C TRP A 525 22.73 17.12 -10.25
N LYS A 526 21.88 18.08 -9.91
CA LYS A 526 20.85 17.93 -8.86
C LYS A 526 19.85 16.87 -9.30
N LEU A 527 19.33 16.97 -10.53
CA LEU A 527 18.39 15.99 -11.11
C LEU A 527 18.96 14.56 -11.12
N VAL A 528 20.25 14.38 -11.44
CA VAL A 528 20.95 13.09 -11.36
C VAL A 528 21.00 12.57 -9.91
N VAL A 529 21.40 13.41 -8.94
CA VAL A 529 21.46 12.99 -7.52
C VAL A 529 20.07 12.61 -6.99
N LEU A 530 19.02 13.36 -7.31
CA LEU A 530 17.65 13.04 -6.90
C LEU A 530 17.16 11.75 -7.54
N THR A 531 17.48 11.52 -8.82
CA THR A 531 17.18 10.25 -9.53
C THR A 531 17.86 9.06 -8.86
N LEU A 532 19.13 9.18 -8.44
CA LEU A 532 19.84 8.12 -7.72
C LEU A 532 19.24 7.82 -6.34
N VAL A 533 18.84 8.87 -5.58
CA VAL A 533 18.15 8.72 -4.29
C VAL A 533 16.77 8.06 -4.48
N PHE A 534 16.01 8.48 -5.50
CA PHE A 534 14.72 7.88 -5.86
C PHE A 534 14.87 6.39 -6.20
N ILE A 535 15.86 6.02 -7.02
CA ILE A 535 16.11 4.63 -7.41
C ILE A 535 16.49 3.80 -6.17
N ALA A 536 17.37 4.29 -5.31
CA ALA A 536 17.75 3.60 -4.08
C ALA A 536 16.54 3.38 -3.14
N GLY A 537 15.69 4.39 -2.97
CA GLY A 537 14.46 4.29 -2.20
C GLY A 537 13.45 3.30 -2.80
N SER A 538 13.26 3.37 -4.12
CA SER A 538 12.35 2.49 -4.87
C SER A 538 12.78 1.03 -4.81
N VAL A 539 14.05 0.74 -5.04
CA VAL A 539 14.62 -0.63 -4.94
C VAL A 539 14.46 -1.18 -3.52
N LEU A 540 14.69 -0.38 -2.49
CA LEU A 540 14.51 -0.79 -1.10
C LEU A 540 13.03 -1.03 -0.75
N CYS A 541 12.11 -0.18 -1.22
CA CYS A 541 10.68 -0.34 -1.00
C CYS A 541 10.11 -1.56 -1.73
N ARG A 542 10.36 -1.67 -3.04
CA ARG A 542 9.90 -2.77 -3.90
C ARG A 542 10.53 -4.10 -3.50
N GLY A 543 11.86 -4.15 -3.29
CA GLY A 543 12.58 -5.36 -2.89
C GLY A 543 12.11 -5.92 -1.54
N SER A 544 11.97 -5.07 -0.52
CA SER A 544 11.52 -5.51 0.79
C SER A 544 10.03 -5.89 0.84
N ASN A 545 9.17 -5.22 0.07
CA ASN A 545 7.77 -5.61 -0.08
C ASN A 545 7.63 -6.93 -0.84
N ASN A 546 8.38 -7.14 -1.93
CA ASN A 546 8.37 -8.41 -2.68
C ASN A 546 8.86 -9.59 -1.81
N GLN A 547 9.91 -9.40 -0.99
CA GLN A 547 10.39 -10.42 -0.06
C GLN A 547 9.32 -10.81 0.97
N LYS A 548 8.60 -9.82 1.53
CA LYS A 548 7.48 -10.02 2.47
C LYS A 548 6.27 -10.67 1.81
N ASP A 549 5.94 -10.30 0.58
CA ASP A 549 4.81 -10.86 -0.20
C ASP A 549 5.05 -12.34 -0.54
N ALA A 550 6.23 -12.67 -1.07
CA ALA A 550 6.62 -14.05 -1.33
C ALA A 550 6.58 -14.91 -0.06
N PHE A 551 7.10 -14.38 1.05
CA PHE A 551 7.07 -15.04 2.36
C PHE A 551 5.65 -15.24 2.92
N ARG A 552 4.74 -14.28 2.70
CA ARG A 552 3.32 -14.40 3.06
C ARG A 552 2.53 -15.34 2.15
N LYS A 553 2.99 -15.58 0.92
CA LYS A 553 2.39 -16.52 -0.03
C LYS A 553 2.87 -17.96 0.21
N ASN A 554 4.15 -18.17 0.51
CA ASN A 554 4.69 -19.45 0.95
C ASN A 554 5.93 -19.31 1.85
N PRO A 555 5.79 -19.38 3.20
CA PRO A 555 6.92 -19.27 4.14
C PRO A 555 7.79 -20.54 4.22
N TYR A 556 7.50 -21.56 3.39
CA TYR A 556 8.27 -22.80 3.25
C TYR A 556 8.89 -22.95 1.85
N SER A 557 8.81 -21.90 1.00
CA SER A 557 9.42 -21.93 -0.34
C SER A 557 10.94 -22.17 -0.25
N PRO A 558 11.52 -23.12 -1.02
CA PRO A 558 12.97 -23.34 -1.06
C PRO A 558 13.76 -22.07 -1.38
N THR A 559 13.20 -21.17 -2.22
CA THR A 559 13.80 -19.87 -2.56
C THR A 559 13.96 -18.93 -1.37
N LEU A 560 13.21 -19.14 -0.29
CA LEU A 560 13.23 -18.34 0.95
C LEU A 560 13.84 -19.10 2.13
N SER A 561 14.30 -20.34 1.93
CA SER A 561 14.88 -21.20 2.99
C SER A 561 16.13 -20.60 3.66
N HIS A 562 16.86 -19.75 2.95
CA HIS A 562 18.04 -19.02 3.44
C HIS A 562 17.68 -17.86 4.39
N LEU A 563 16.38 -17.55 4.57
CA LEU A 563 15.94 -16.43 5.40
C LEU A 563 15.64 -16.89 6.83
N GLU A 564 16.41 -16.36 7.77
CA GLU A 564 16.18 -16.58 9.20
C GLU A 564 14.83 -16.02 9.63
N THR A 565 14.10 -16.80 10.44
CA THR A 565 12.78 -16.44 10.97
C THR A 565 12.68 -16.69 12.47
N ILE A 566 11.86 -15.91 13.15
CA ILE A 566 11.55 -16.08 14.57
C ILE A 566 10.14 -16.69 14.68
N PRO A 567 9.98 -17.88 15.29
CA PRO A 567 8.66 -18.44 15.54
C PRO A 567 7.93 -17.66 16.65
N THR A 568 6.62 -17.53 16.48
CA THR A 568 5.69 -16.94 17.46
C THR A 568 4.82 -18.03 18.08
N SER A 569 4.13 -17.72 19.19
CA SER A 569 3.19 -18.64 19.84
C SER A 569 2.00 -19.04 18.96
N GLN A 570 1.59 -18.16 18.03
CA GLN A 570 0.51 -18.36 17.04
C GLN A 570 0.94 -19.22 15.83
N GLY A 571 2.00 -20.04 15.96
CA GLY A 571 2.60 -20.85 14.88
C GLY A 571 3.23 -20.06 13.72
N LYS A 572 2.91 -18.77 13.59
CA LYS A 572 3.38 -17.85 12.54
C LYS A 572 4.83 -17.47 12.75
N LYS A 573 5.52 -17.18 11.64
CA LYS A 573 6.95 -16.84 11.60
C LYS A 573 7.14 -15.36 11.28
N LEU A 574 8.00 -14.68 12.01
CA LEU A 574 8.47 -13.32 11.71
C LEU A 574 9.75 -13.40 10.88
N LEU A 575 9.81 -12.68 9.77
CA LEU A 575 11.01 -12.61 8.92
C LEU A 575 12.08 -11.74 9.61
N ALA A 576 13.28 -12.28 9.79
CA ALA A 576 14.31 -11.69 10.66
C ALA A 576 15.72 -11.68 10.03
N SER A 577 15.80 -11.74 8.71
CA SER A 577 17.01 -11.51 7.89
C SER A 577 16.60 -10.88 6.55
N GLY A 578 17.55 -10.68 5.63
CA GLY A 578 17.33 -9.88 4.42
C GLY A 578 17.02 -8.43 4.76
N PHE A 579 16.15 -7.77 3.98
CA PHE A 579 15.76 -6.38 4.25
C PHE A 579 15.17 -6.19 5.65
N TRP A 580 14.39 -7.18 6.12
CA TRP A 580 13.71 -7.18 7.42
C TRP A 580 14.62 -7.62 8.58
N GLY A 581 15.90 -7.94 8.30
CA GLY A 581 16.94 -8.08 9.33
C GLY A 581 17.74 -6.81 9.59
N PHE A 582 17.73 -5.85 8.66
CA PHE A 582 18.52 -4.62 8.74
C PHE A 582 17.82 -3.55 9.60
N VAL A 583 16.53 -3.31 9.32
CA VAL A 583 15.63 -2.46 10.10
C VAL A 583 14.24 -3.11 10.12
N ARG A 584 13.36 -2.73 11.06
CA ARG A 584 12.02 -3.36 11.17
C ARG A 584 11.06 -2.97 10.04
N HIS A 585 11.24 -1.80 9.42
CA HIS A 585 10.40 -1.26 8.36
C HIS A 585 11.22 -0.76 7.15
N PRO A 586 11.95 -1.66 6.46
CA PRO A 586 12.80 -1.30 5.32
C PRO A 586 11.98 -0.67 4.18
N ASN A 587 10.72 -1.09 4.01
CA ASN A 587 9.82 -0.53 3.04
C ASN A 587 9.49 0.95 3.34
N TYR A 588 9.35 1.34 4.61
CA TYR A 588 9.11 2.74 4.99
C TYR A 588 10.39 3.58 4.92
N LEU A 589 11.58 3.00 5.12
CA LEU A 589 12.84 3.69 4.79
C LEU A 589 12.94 3.98 3.28
N GLY A 590 12.63 3.00 2.43
CA GLY A 590 12.65 3.18 0.98
C GLY A 590 11.64 4.22 0.49
N ASP A 591 10.42 4.19 1.03
CA ASP A 591 9.34 5.14 0.75
C ASP A 591 9.67 6.57 1.21
N ILE A 592 10.31 6.72 2.38
CA ILE A 592 10.87 8.01 2.85
C ILE A 592 11.94 8.53 1.89
N LEU A 593 12.86 7.69 1.40
CA LEU A 593 13.90 8.10 0.44
C LEU A 593 13.30 8.55 -0.91
N VAL A 594 12.27 7.85 -1.41
CA VAL A 594 11.49 8.28 -2.58
C VAL A 594 10.92 9.69 -2.36
N HIS A 595 10.21 9.91 -1.25
CA HIS A 595 9.59 11.21 -0.99
C HIS A 595 10.61 12.33 -0.75
N LEU A 596 11.74 12.05 -0.09
CA LEU A 596 12.83 13.02 0.09
C LEU A 596 13.49 13.42 -1.23
N SER A 597 13.48 12.56 -2.26
CA SER A 597 13.95 12.93 -3.61
C SER A 597 13.07 13.98 -4.29
N LEU A 598 11.78 14.08 -3.90
CA LEU A 598 10.83 15.05 -4.45
C LEU A 598 10.88 16.42 -3.75
N LEU A 599 11.46 16.50 -2.54
CA LEU A 599 11.48 17.74 -1.75
C LEU A 599 12.18 18.92 -2.45
N PRO A 600 13.33 18.75 -3.15
CA PRO A 600 14.04 19.90 -3.73
C PRO A 600 13.35 20.56 -4.92
N PHE A 601 12.32 19.94 -5.50
CA PHE A 601 11.47 20.55 -6.53
C PHE A 601 10.52 21.63 -5.96
N VAL A 602 10.28 21.61 -4.64
CA VAL A 602 9.28 22.45 -3.94
C VAL A 602 9.86 23.10 -2.68
N LEU A 603 11.19 23.17 -2.56
CA LEU A 603 11.86 23.60 -1.34
C LEU A 603 11.45 25.03 -0.94
N CYS A 604 11.13 25.24 0.34
CA CYS A 604 10.59 26.48 0.91
C CYS A 604 9.19 26.93 0.43
N ALA A 605 8.53 26.20 -0.48
CA ALA A 605 7.16 26.47 -0.91
C ALA A 605 6.13 25.61 -0.15
N PRO A 606 4.84 26.02 -0.06
CA PRO A 606 3.77 25.22 0.54
C PRO A 606 3.72 23.74 0.12
N PRO A 607 3.93 23.35 -1.17
CA PRO A 607 3.94 21.95 -1.57
C PRO A 607 5.06 21.09 -0.95
N ALA A 608 6.09 21.68 -0.31
CA ALA A 608 7.03 20.92 0.53
C ALA A 608 6.32 20.14 1.66
N LEU A 609 5.16 20.62 2.12
CA LEU A 609 4.33 19.91 3.09
C LEU A 609 3.83 18.55 2.57
N VAL A 610 3.77 18.30 1.25
CA VAL A 610 3.44 16.99 0.69
C VAL A 610 4.43 15.94 1.17
N VAL A 611 5.73 16.23 1.00
CA VAL A 611 6.82 15.34 1.45
C VAL A 611 6.86 15.25 2.98
N VAL A 612 6.77 16.38 3.68
CA VAL A 612 6.85 16.40 5.15
C VAL A 612 5.70 15.63 5.80
N GLN A 613 4.46 15.80 5.33
CA GLN A 613 3.31 15.05 5.83
C GLN A 613 3.44 13.56 5.55
N THR A 614 3.91 13.14 4.37
CA THR A 614 4.13 11.71 4.09
C THR A 614 5.21 11.09 4.97
N VAL A 615 6.35 11.78 5.20
CA VAL A 615 7.40 11.29 6.12
C VAL A 615 6.88 11.17 7.56
N VAL A 616 6.12 12.16 8.05
CA VAL A 616 5.49 12.11 9.38
C VAL A 616 4.44 10.99 9.46
N LEU A 617 3.64 10.77 8.41
CA LEU A 617 2.68 9.69 8.32
C LEU A 617 3.35 8.31 8.36
N LEU A 618 4.50 8.14 7.70
CA LEU A 618 5.27 6.89 7.71
C LEU A 618 5.93 6.63 9.08
N LEU A 619 6.41 7.66 9.77
CA LEU A 619 6.89 7.57 11.16
C LEU A 619 5.77 7.15 12.12
N TYR A 620 4.59 7.77 12.01
CA TYR A 620 3.41 7.41 12.81
C TYR A 620 2.84 6.03 12.45
N ARG A 621 2.90 5.62 11.17
CA ARG A 621 2.55 4.26 10.73
C ARG A 621 3.49 3.21 11.32
N THR A 622 4.79 3.49 11.35
CA THR A 622 5.79 2.65 12.02
C THR A 622 5.48 2.46 13.50
N TYR A 623 5.09 3.52 14.21
CA TYR A 623 4.63 3.43 15.60
C TYR A 623 3.36 2.57 15.76
N ARG A 624 2.32 2.81 14.94
CA ARG A 624 1.08 2.00 14.93
C ARG A 624 1.39 0.51 14.69
N ASP A 625 2.16 0.19 13.67
CA ASP A 625 2.46 -1.19 13.28
C ASP A 625 3.37 -1.89 14.29
N ASN A 626 4.32 -1.19 14.93
CA ASN A 626 5.09 -1.74 16.04
C ASN A 626 4.20 -2.10 17.25
N ASN A 627 3.23 -1.25 17.61
CA ASN A 627 2.29 -1.54 18.69
C ASN A 627 1.36 -2.70 18.34
N ARG A 628 0.82 -2.74 17.12
CA ARG A 628 0.02 -3.86 16.59
C ARG A 628 0.78 -5.18 16.65
N CYS A 629 2.04 -5.19 16.22
CA CYS A 629 2.87 -6.40 16.23
C CYS A 629 3.28 -6.82 17.66
N LYS A 630 3.52 -5.88 18.58
CA LYS A 630 3.70 -6.18 20.00
C LYS A 630 2.47 -6.85 20.61
N ILE A 631 1.27 -6.35 20.30
CA ILE A 631 0.00 -6.92 20.76
C ILE A 631 -0.24 -8.30 20.12
N LYS A 632 -0.08 -8.45 18.80
CA LYS A 632 -0.33 -9.72 18.10
C LYS A 632 0.66 -10.82 18.50
N TYR A 633 1.96 -10.51 18.60
CA TYR A 633 3.02 -11.54 18.73
C TYR A 633 3.73 -11.60 20.08
N GLY A 634 3.46 -10.67 21.01
CA GLY A 634 3.99 -10.67 22.38
C GLY A 634 5.51 -10.84 22.45
N ALA A 635 5.97 -11.83 23.21
CA ALA A 635 7.39 -12.18 23.34
C ALA A 635 8.07 -12.56 22.00
N GLY A 636 7.31 -12.97 20.98
CA GLY A 636 7.82 -13.14 19.62
C GLY A 636 8.29 -11.83 19.01
N TRP A 637 7.56 -10.73 19.26
CA TRP A 637 7.94 -9.38 18.82
C TRP A 637 9.13 -8.84 19.62
N ASP A 638 9.20 -9.12 20.92
CA ASP A 638 10.32 -8.67 21.76
C ASP A 638 11.66 -9.28 21.29
N ARG A 639 11.67 -10.60 21.00
CA ARG A 639 12.84 -11.28 20.40
C ARG A 639 13.22 -10.69 19.04
N TYR A 640 12.22 -10.31 18.22
CA TYR A 640 12.46 -9.63 16.95
C TYR A 640 13.08 -8.24 17.14
N CYS A 641 12.58 -7.44 18.08
CA CYS A 641 13.12 -6.10 18.38
C CYS A 641 14.52 -6.14 19.02
N GLN A 642 14.84 -7.17 19.81
CA GLN A 642 16.19 -7.37 20.36
C GLN A 642 17.24 -7.63 19.27
N LYS A 643 16.85 -8.38 18.23
CA LYS A 643 17.68 -8.69 17.06
C LYS A 643 17.74 -7.51 16.08
N VAL A 644 16.58 -7.05 15.62
CA VAL A 644 16.41 -5.97 14.64
C VAL A 644 16.06 -4.69 15.38
N ARG A 645 17.11 -4.03 15.91
CA ARG A 645 16.99 -2.96 16.91
C ARG A 645 16.42 -1.65 16.40
N TYR A 646 16.62 -1.33 15.13
CA TYR A 646 16.19 -0.06 14.53
C TYR A 646 14.86 -0.20 13.78
N ALA A 647 13.99 0.80 13.89
CA ALA A 647 12.69 0.84 13.26
C ALA A 647 12.78 1.17 11.76
N ILE A 648 13.48 2.25 11.42
CA ILE A 648 13.60 2.81 10.06
C ILE A 648 15.06 3.17 9.74
N ILE A 649 15.76 3.89 10.63
CA ILE A 649 17.09 4.48 10.34
C ILE A 649 18.12 3.90 11.32
N PRO A 650 19.11 3.12 10.84
CA PRO A 650 20.14 2.55 11.71
C PRO A 650 20.85 3.60 12.56
N LYS A 651 20.99 3.32 13.86
CA LYS A 651 21.60 4.21 14.88
C LYS A 651 20.82 5.51 15.18
N VAL A 652 19.62 5.70 14.63
CA VAL A 652 18.79 6.90 14.87
C VAL A 652 17.39 6.55 15.37
N TYR A 653 16.68 5.64 14.70
CA TYR A 653 15.32 5.20 15.05
C TYR A 653 15.06 3.77 14.58
#